data_AF-A0A9W7FRI8-F1
#
_entry.id   AF-A0A9W7FRI8-F1
#
_cell.length_a   1.000
_cell.length_b   1.000
_cell.length_c   1.000
_cell.angle_alpha   90.00
_cell.angle_beta   90.00
_cell.angle_gamma   90.00
#
_symmetry.space_group_name_H-M   'P 1'
#
loop_
_entity.id
_entity.type
_entity.pdbx_description
1 polymer ?
#
loop_
_entity_poly.entity_id
_entity_poly.type
_entity_poly.pdbx_seq_one_letter_code
_entity_poly.pdbx_strand_id
1 'polypeptide(L)'
;MLPTPPTLLLLLLTLTLLHPSTPFSLPTPGPTPPLPPPSLPISPGPHPLTNNPSLSVTITEKELGSGSYGKVYLGYLRNTGEEIEGGNLREVAIKLLPTDASPANITKSQKYLKLERKINSVLFRPSSPTSPNLVKYWGCINKNQKTEGIVFDCVKSELTLSTTSRPLLQKNLQTSTWPRTLDKIFSQLLSCLLPLHDEGIVHRDVKPENVMVDVGGNLRIIDLGSAAVCFSQKKSFNPFKSSKIGLDDNKVAISPTFAAPETFVDLRSNPLGFDVFSIGFLFLCICFRMGHDERLMSSFRQQLESSEFNLTLWLSQQLKSTILSTGVVEGLEYMQESDGEMFKLLERMVKAEPVDRPSVEECIEEVERIKKRREYVGGVGEIDPLGSPFIRGLKRRDEILCSVPTDSTTQTTRSVMSHFNSDRPLGLVLEEEMGGVVRVTEIEERSQAGRMGRIKIGDELVRVGGQLIEGYDSAVEMIANSPSKIVSLEFLRDEAKTTAEVMEEIEQSESPVGGTLGLGKFRSSNILMGSHSSRGRRQYNEDTVIQRKRGDFVLGGVFDGHGGSTASAFCEAEFVKRYEETLEQFQQNDADPEKALSLTWKDIVQTYIETCADSGCAAEYDSIFGVVKGYLTTATIAAGTTATIGMFSNDKCHLLNCGDSRACLYESNGDLKDRTIDHRPDEVSEVERLKRNHFPAPVCTAGGNSRINVELNDGVWQYALSRSLEGGQECINAGIISEPTLKTINNIQKGDFLLIATDGVWDVFDNETAGLFVANMLSDKILGLEDICERLCGEAKRLGSQDNCSAVILLPDFSVKFSFVANF
;
A
#
# COMPACT_ATOMS: atom_id res chain seq x y z
N MET A 1 -6.80 -13.47 52.16
CA MET A 1 -8.00 -14.09 52.76
C MET A 1 -9.22 -13.36 52.23
N LEU A 2 -10.05 -14.08 51.46
CA LEU A 2 -11.49 -13.83 51.29
C LEU A 2 -12.17 -13.64 52.67
N PRO A 3 -13.37 -13.01 52.80
CA PRO A 3 -14.52 -13.34 51.95
C PRO A 3 -15.56 -12.22 51.65
N THR A 4 -16.34 -12.45 50.58
CA THR A 4 -17.74 -12.03 50.36
C THR A 4 -18.70 -13.11 50.90
N PRO A 5 -20.04 -13.01 50.82
CA PRO A 5 -21.05 -11.97 51.14
C PRO A 5 -22.10 -12.53 52.16
N PRO A 6 -23.33 -11.97 52.32
CA PRO A 6 -24.44 -12.57 51.57
C PRO A 6 -25.60 -11.66 51.12
N THR A 7 -26.23 -12.22 50.10
CA THR A 7 -27.53 -12.10 49.41
C THR A 7 -28.83 -11.82 50.21
N LEU A 8 -29.71 -11.07 49.54
CA LEU A 8 -31.17 -11.30 49.29
C LEU A 8 -32.26 -11.24 50.41
N LEU A 9 -33.32 -10.48 50.07
CA LEU A 9 -34.77 -10.77 50.22
C LEU A 9 -35.57 -10.28 51.46
N LEU A 10 -36.50 -9.31 51.24
CA LEU A 10 -37.95 -9.24 51.61
C LEU A 10 -38.39 -7.75 51.73
N LEU A 11 -39.27 -7.17 50.91
CA LEU A 11 -40.75 -7.31 50.81
C LEU A 11 -41.50 -7.05 52.13
N LEU A 12 -42.16 -5.88 52.26
CA LEU A 12 -43.63 -5.72 52.29
C LEU A 12 -44.16 -4.39 52.89
N LEU A 13 -45.18 -3.85 52.19
CA LEU A 13 -46.44 -3.24 52.68
C LEU A 13 -46.48 -1.79 53.22
N THR A 14 -47.25 -0.94 52.51
CA THR A 14 -48.64 -0.49 52.83
C THR A 14 -49.16 0.37 51.65
N LEU A 15 -50.12 -0.04 50.79
CA LEU A 15 -51.62 -0.06 50.93
C LEU A 15 -52.24 1.34 51.18
N THR A 16 -53.33 1.86 50.58
CA THR A 16 -54.27 1.57 49.45
C THR A 16 -55.42 2.63 49.48
N LEU A 17 -56.31 2.60 48.47
CA LEU A 17 -57.79 2.91 48.47
C LEU A 17 -58.22 4.22 47.76
N LEU A 18 -59.24 4.35 46.87
CA LEU A 18 -60.40 3.56 46.30
C LEU A 18 -60.89 4.29 44.99
N HIS A 19 -61.18 3.69 43.81
CA HIS A 19 -62.39 2.99 43.25
C HIS A 19 -63.69 3.84 43.09
N PRO A 20 -64.72 3.55 42.21
CA PRO A 20 -64.95 2.37 41.32
C PRO A 20 -65.72 2.49 39.94
N SER A 21 -65.75 1.34 39.20
CA SER A 21 -66.81 0.72 38.32
C SER A 21 -67.24 1.38 36.96
N THR A 22 -67.52 0.72 35.80
CA THR A 22 -67.77 -0.65 35.24
C THR A 22 -68.02 -0.49 33.70
N PRO A 23 -68.38 -1.51 32.85
CA PRO A 23 -67.75 -2.80 32.50
C PRO A 23 -67.51 -2.97 30.96
N PHE A 24 -66.79 -4.04 30.59
CA PHE A 24 -66.45 -4.46 29.21
C PHE A 24 -67.61 -5.08 28.41
N SER A 25 -67.60 -4.91 27.08
CA SER A 25 -68.34 -5.73 26.10
C SER A 25 -67.56 -5.80 24.77
N LEU A 26 -67.36 -7.02 24.26
CA LEU A 26 -66.77 -7.34 22.94
C LEU A 26 -67.76 -7.04 21.80
N PRO A 27 -67.26 -6.70 20.60
CA PRO A 27 -67.81 -7.36 19.40
C PRO A 27 -66.79 -7.73 18.30
N THR A 28 -66.98 -8.96 17.80
CA THR A 28 -66.81 -9.57 16.46
C THR A 28 -66.02 -8.90 15.31
N PRO A 29 -65.38 -9.71 14.43
CA PRO A 29 -64.63 -9.23 13.27
C PRO A 29 -65.55 -8.83 12.10
N GLY A 30 -65.32 -7.64 11.54
CA GLY A 30 -65.98 -7.13 10.32
C GLY A 30 -65.26 -7.54 9.02
N PRO A 31 -65.91 -7.38 7.84
CA PRO A 31 -65.53 -8.04 6.60
C PRO A 31 -64.39 -7.33 5.85
N THR A 32 -63.65 -8.12 5.07
CA THR A 32 -62.60 -7.68 4.13
C THR A 32 -63.17 -6.85 2.97
N PRO A 33 -62.46 -5.80 2.50
CA PRO A 33 -62.85 -5.06 1.30
C PRO A 33 -62.48 -5.81 0.01
N PRO A 34 -63.19 -5.59 -1.12
CA PRO A 34 -63.06 -6.39 -2.34
C PRO A 34 -61.90 -5.92 -3.24
N LEU A 35 -61.33 -6.87 -3.98
CA LEU A 35 -60.32 -6.66 -5.04
C LEU A 35 -60.88 -5.82 -6.20
N PRO A 36 -60.09 -4.93 -6.84
CA PRO A 36 -60.49 -4.27 -8.08
C PRO A 36 -60.32 -5.21 -9.30
N PRO A 37 -61.13 -5.02 -10.36
CA PRO A 37 -61.17 -5.92 -11.52
C PRO A 37 -60.05 -5.63 -12.55
N PRO A 38 -59.72 -6.59 -13.45
CA PRO A 38 -58.67 -6.44 -14.45
C PRO A 38 -59.21 -6.00 -15.82
N SER A 39 -58.52 -5.09 -16.54
CA SER A 39 -58.46 -4.95 -18.03
C SER A 39 -57.84 -3.60 -18.41
N LEU A 40 -57.13 -3.34 -19.52
CA LEU A 40 -56.45 -4.03 -20.65
C LEU A 40 -55.71 -2.88 -21.42
N PRO A 41 -54.83 -3.12 -22.43
CA PRO A 41 -53.67 -2.29 -22.73
C PRO A 41 -53.97 -1.06 -23.60
N ILE A 42 -53.19 0.02 -23.43
CA ILE A 42 -53.14 1.15 -24.37
C ILE A 42 -51.70 1.34 -24.85
N SER A 43 -51.57 1.51 -26.17
CA SER A 43 -50.35 1.48 -26.98
C SER A 43 -49.53 2.79 -26.92
N PRO A 44 -48.33 2.86 -27.56
CA PRO A 44 -47.27 3.80 -27.23
C PRO A 44 -47.30 5.12 -28.02
N GLY A 45 -46.83 6.19 -27.37
CA GLY A 45 -46.20 7.38 -27.99
C GLY A 45 -46.67 8.73 -27.43
N PRO A 46 -45.89 9.84 -27.52
CA PRO A 46 -44.52 9.99 -28.04
C PRO A 46 -43.51 10.60 -27.02
N HIS A 47 -42.23 10.27 -27.14
CA HIS A 47 -41.11 11.13 -26.67
C HIS A 47 -40.95 12.33 -27.65
N PRO A 48 -40.07 13.36 -27.46
CA PRO A 48 -39.38 13.93 -26.27
C PRO A 48 -39.51 15.49 -26.19
N LEU A 49 -39.35 16.11 -25.02
CA LEU A 49 -39.09 17.57 -24.85
C LEU A 49 -38.18 17.77 -23.61
N THR A 50 -36.85 17.94 -23.70
CA THR A 50 -36.06 19.16 -24.00
C THR A 50 -36.60 20.48 -23.39
N ASN A 51 -35.72 21.13 -22.63
CA ASN A 51 -35.81 22.44 -21.97
C ASN A 51 -36.73 22.56 -20.74
N ASN A 52 -36.11 22.50 -19.56
CA ASN A 52 -36.73 22.71 -18.24
C ASN A 52 -37.38 24.12 -18.16
N PRO A 53 -38.68 24.25 -17.86
CA PRO A 53 -39.31 25.56 -17.62
C PRO A 53 -38.61 26.22 -16.43
N SER A 54 -38.39 27.53 -16.51
CA SER A 54 -37.68 28.33 -15.52
C SER A 54 -38.18 28.08 -14.09
N LEU A 55 -37.35 27.45 -13.26
CA LEU A 55 -37.57 27.26 -11.83
C LEU A 55 -37.89 28.60 -11.17
N SER A 56 -39.10 28.75 -10.63
CA SER A 56 -39.50 29.95 -9.88
C SER A 56 -39.09 29.80 -8.42
N VAL A 57 -38.00 30.48 -8.04
CA VAL A 57 -37.44 30.40 -6.68
C VAL A 57 -37.30 31.80 -6.07
N THR A 58 -37.70 31.94 -4.81
CA THR A 58 -37.46 33.16 -3.99
C THR A 58 -36.30 32.90 -3.04
N ILE A 59 -35.25 33.73 -3.07
CA ILE A 59 -34.09 33.62 -2.18
C ILE A 59 -34.32 34.53 -0.97
N THR A 60 -34.05 34.03 0.25
CA THR A 60 -34.11 34.82 1.49
C THR A 60 -32.73 35.38 1.85
N GLU A 61 -32.67 36.25 2.85
CA GLU A 61 -31.40 36.76 3.40
C GLU A 61 -30.71 35.77 4.35
N LYS A 62 -31.36 34.67 4.75
CA LYS A 62 -30.78 33.67 5.66
C LYS A 62 -29.70 32.87 4.94
N GLU A 63 -28.44 33.14 5.29
CA GLU A 63 -27.29 32.31 4.91
C GLU A 63 -27.32 30.99 5.69
N LEU A 64 -27.27 29.86 4.98
CA LEU A 64 -27.20 28.51 5.54
C LEU A 64 -25.75 28.02 5.67
N GLY A 65 -24.84 28.56 4.87
CA GLY A 65 -23.42 28.23 4.92
C GLY A 65 -22.61 28.93 3.83
N SER A 66 -21.28 28.89 3.96
CA SER A 66 -20.36 29.42 2.97
C SER A 66 -19.20 28.46 2.73
N GLY A 67 -18.71 28.41 1.49
CA GLY A 67 -17.57 27.57 1.10
C GLY A 67 -16.80 28.15 -0.08
N SER A 68 -15.79 27.41 -0.52
CA SER A 68 -14.82 27.83 -1.56
C SER A 68 -15.42 28.21 -2.92
N TYR A 69 -16.66 27.77 -3.18
CA TYR A 69 -17.35 27.99 -4.45
C TYR A 69 -18.54 28.95 -4.34
N GLY A 70 -18.93 29.39 -3.14
CA GLY A 70 -20.05 30.32 -2.98
C GLY A 70 -20.76 30.22 -1.63
N LYS A 71 -21.80 31.04 -1.49
CA LYS A 71 -22.67 31.08 -0.31
C LYS A 71 -23.97 30.33 -0.57
N VAL A 72 -24.45 29.60 0.43
CA VAL A 72 -25.71 28.86 0.39
C VAL A 72 -26.74 29.65 1.18
N TYR A 73 -27.90 29.91 0.58
CA TYR A 73 -28.99 30.63 1.20
C TYR A 73 -30.26 29.78 1.26
N LEU A 74 -31.10 30.04 2.26
CA LEU A 74 -32.45 29.50 2.29
C LEU A 74 -33.30 30.18 1.21
N GLY A 75 -34.13 29.42 0.53
CA GLY A 75 -35.15 29.96 -0.36
C GLY A 75 -36.38 29.07 -0.46
N TYR A 76 -37.28 29.48 -1.35
CA TYR A 76 -38.60 28.89 -1.52
C TYR A 76 -38.88 28.60 -2.99
N LEU A 77 -39.11 27.33 -3.31
CA LEU A 77 -39.51 26.85 -4.63
C LEU A 77 -41.05 26.88 -4.77
N ARG A 78 -41.54 27.46 -5.87
CA ARG A 78 -42.97 27.49 -6.23
C ARG A 78 -43.29 26.32 -7.15
N ASN A 79 -44.26 25.48 -6.77
CA ASN A 79 -44.59 24.26 -7.51
C ASN A 79 -45.15 24.61 -8.90
N THR A 80 -44.52 24.11 -9.97
CA THR A 80 -45.03 24.18 -11.34
C THR A 80 -45.74 22.86 -11.67
N GLY A 81 -47.02 22.71 -11.33
CA GLY A 81 -47.81 21.59 -11.85
C GLY A 81 -48.97 21.06 -11.00
N GLU A 82 -49.05 21.36 -9.71
CA GLU A 82 -50.20 20.96 -8.89
C GLU A 82 -50.75 22.20 -8.17
N GLU A 83 -51.93 22.65 -8.59
CA GLU A 83 -52.75 23.54 -7.78
C GLU A 83 -53.16 22.78 -6.52
N ILE A 84 -52.44 23.03 -5.43
CA ILE A 84 -52.84 22.60 -4.09
C ILE A 84 -53.39 23.84 -3.39
N GLU A 85 -54.68 23.83 -3.07
CA GLU A 85 -55.29 24.76 -2.13
C GLU A 85 -54.47 24.73 -0.82
N GLY A 86 -53.82 25.86 -0.49
CA GLY A 86 -53.00 26.00 0.72
C GLY A 86 -51.58 26.52 0.52
N GLY A 87 -51.11 26.76 -0.71
CA GLY A 87 -49.95 27.64 -0.95
C GLY A 87 -48.63 27.25 -0.30
N ASN A 88 -48.37 25.96 -0.03
CA ASN A 88 -47.13 25.54 0.62
C ASN A 88 -45.92 25.71 -0.32
N LEU A 89 -45.11 26.73 -0.05
CA LEU A 89 -43.78 26.93 -0.61
C LEU A 89 -42.83 25.84 -0.09
N ARG A 90 -42.03 25.22 -0.97
CA ARG A 90 -41.02 24.23 -0.56
C ARG A 90 -39.71 24.93 -0.21
N GLU A 91 -39.20 24.70 0.99
CA GLU A 91 -37.87 25.17 1.40
C GLU A 91 -36.76 24.50 0.60
N VAL A 92 -35.86 25.30 0.05
CA VAL A 92 -34.72 24.87 -0.76
C VAL A 92 -33.44 25.56 -0.30
N ALA A 93 -32.31 24.89 -0.46
CA ALA A 93 -30.98 25.47 -0.29
C ALA A 93 -30.46 25.93 -1.66
N ILE A 94 -30.00 27.18 -1.73
CA ILE A 94 -29.60 27.84 -2.98
C ILE A 94 -28.14 28.24 -2.87
N LYS A 95 -27.26 27.50 -3.54
CA LYS A 95 -25.81 27.79 -3.63
C LYS A 95 -25.60 28.83 -4.72
N LEU A 96 -25.35 30.08 -4.32
CA LEU A 96 -25.05 31.19 -5.21
C LEU A 96 -23.54 31.31 -5.40
N LEU A 97 -23.12 31.41 -6.66
CA LEU A 97 -21.72 31.52 -7.01
C LEU A 97 -21.31 32.99 -7.12
N PRO A 98 -20.09 33.35 -6.72
CA PRO A 98 -19.63 34.74 -6.72
C PRO A 98 -19.59 35.30 -8.15
N THR A 99 -20.25 36.45 -8.35
CA THR A 99 -20.40 37.12 -9.66
C THR A 99 -19.42 38.25 -9.90
N ASP A 100 -18.80 38.72 -8.84
CA ASP A 100 -18.07 40.00 -8.82
C ASP A 100 -16.55 39.79 -8.79
N ALA A 101 -16.12 38.59 -9.18
CA ALA A 101 -14.74 38.15 -9.05
C ALA A 101 -13.99 38.23 -10.39
N SER A 102 -12.65 38.28 -10.32
CA SER A 102 -11.75 38.32 -11.48
C SER A 102 -12.11 37.29 -12.58
N PRO A 103 -11.74 37.51 -13.86
CA PRO A 103 -12.04 36.58 -14.95
C PRO A 103 -11.68 35.11 -14.66
N ALA A 104 -10.65 34.88 -13.84
CA ALA A 104 -10.23 33.55 -13.37
C ALA A 104 -11.26 32.87 -12.47
N ASN A 105 -11.93 33.63 -11.58
CA ASN A 105 -12.94 33.13 -10.64
C ASN A 105 -14.30 32.88 -11.31
N ILE A 106 -14.66 33.71 -12.30
CA ILE A 106 -15.82 33.46 -13.17
C ILE A 106 -15.64 32.14 -13.92
N THR A 107 -14.47 31.93 -14.53
CA THR A 107 -14.14 30.68 -15.24
C THR A 107 -14.18 29.46 -14.30
N LYS A 108 -13.70 29.60 -13.06
CA LYS A 108 -13.73 28.53 -12.04
C LYS A 108 -15.18 28.16 -11.66
N SER A 109 -16.02 29.16 -11.40
CA SER A 109 -17.44 28.97 -11.03
C SER A 109 -18.26 28.35 -12.17
N GLN A 110 -18.01 28.73 -13.42
CA GLN A 110 -18.66 28.13 -14.59
C GLN A 110 -18.25 26.67 -14.82
N LYS A 111 -16.98 26.31 -14.59
CA LYS A 111 -16.52 24.91 -14.66
C LYS A 111 -17.19 24.07 -13.58
N TYR A 112 -17.25 24.59 -12.36
CA TYR A 112 -17.93 23.97 -11.22
C TYR A 112 -19.42 23.71 -11.52
N LEU A 113 -20.16 24.72 -12.00
CA LEU A 113 -21.56 24.57 -12.41
C LEU A 113 -21.78 23.49 -13.45
N LYS A 114 -20.93 23.48 -14.49
CA LYS A 114 -21.05 22.50 -15.57
C LYS A 114 -20.86 21.07 -15.05
N LEU A 115 -19.91 20.87 -14.15
CA LEU A 115 -19.63 19.58 -13.53
C LEU A 115 -20.80 19.13 -12.64
N GLU A 116 -21.23 19.98 -11.70
CA GLU A 116 -22.28 19.65 -10.76
C GLU A 116 -23.64 19.46 -11.45
N ARG A 117 -23.96 20.26 -12.48
CA ARG A 117 -25.13 20.03 -13.36
C ARG A 117 -25.05 18.68 -14.05
N LYS A 118 -23.88 18.30 -14.58
CA LYS A 118 -23.68 17.03 -15.28
C LYS A 118 -23.90 15.85 -14.33
N ILE A 119 -23.26 15.86 -13.16
CA ILE A 119 -23.36 14.78 -12.16
C ILE A 119 -24.79 14.65 -11.64
N ASN A 120 -25.41 15.76 -11.23
CA ASN A 120 -26.79 15.72 -10.75
C ASN A 120 -27.79 15.28 -11.83
N SER A 121 -27.56 15.62 -13.11
CA SER A 121 -28.39 15.13 -14.22
C SER A 121 -28.26 13.63 -14.51
N VAL A 122 -27.23 12.97 -13.97
CA VAL A 122 -27.05 11.52 -14.01
C VAL A 122 -27.79 10.89 -12.83
N LEU A 123 -27.53 11.39 -11.62
CA LEU A 123 -28.04 10.84 -10.37
C LEU A 123 -29.56 11.00 -10.19
N PHE A 124 -30.15 12.11 -10.64
CA PHE A 124 -31.56 12.46 -10.40
C PHE A 124 -32.45 12.36 -11.65
N ARG A 125 -32.17 11.41 -12.55
CA ARG A 125 -33.05 11.16 -13.70
C ARG A 125 -34.38 10.56 -13.23
N PRO A 126 -35.49 10.74 -13.97
CA PRO A 126 -36.79 10.17 -13.60
C PRO A 126 -36.78 8.65 -13.40
N SER A 127 -35.86 7.94 -14.04
CA SER A 127 -35.68 6.49 -13.94
C SER A 127 -34.77 6.06 -12.78
N SER A 128 -34.08 6.97 -12.10
CA SER A 128 -33.15 6.66 -11.02
C SER A 128 -33.91 6.45 -9.71
N PRO A 129 -33.55 5.42 -8.90
CA PRO A 129 -34.16 5.20 -7.60
C PRO A 129 -33.91 6.40 -6.67
N THR A 130 -34.92 6.80 -5.89
CA THR A 130 -34.77 7.91 -4.94
C THR A 130 -33.97 7.44 -3.74
N SER A 131 -32.77 7.99 -3.53
CA SER A 131 -31.96 7.73 -2.34
C SER A 131 -32.28 8.73 -1.22
N PRO A 132 -32.58 8.28 0.01
CA PRO A 132 -32.74 9.19 1.16
C PRO A 132 -31.41 9.81 1.61
N ASN A 133 -30.27 9.28 1.16
CA ASN A 133 -28.93 9.66 1.59
C ASN A 133 -28.22 10.69 0.67
N LEU A 134 -28.88 11.08 -0.43
CA LEU A 134 -28.43 12.17 -1.30
C LEU A 134 -29.38 13.37 -1.20
N VAL A 135 -28.82 14.58 -1.19
CA VAL A 135 -29.63 15.79 -1.27
C VAL A 135 -30.19 15.95 -2.68
N LYS A 136 -31.51 16.04 -2.78
CA LYS A 136 -32.20 16.16 -4.07
C LYS A 136 -31.81 17.45 -4.79
N TYR A 137 -31.42 17.32 -6.05
CA TYR A 137 -31.19 18.43 -6.96
C TYR A 137 -32.47 18.84 -7.69
N TRP A 138 -32.80 20.13 -7.66
CA TRP A 138 -33.96 20.69 -8.37
C TRP A 138 -33.61 21.33 -9.70
N GLY A 139 -32.40 21.87 -9.83
CA GLY A 139 -31.95 22.54 -11.04
C GLY A 139 -31.09 23.77 -10.76
N CYS A 140 -31.03 24.66 -11.74
CA CYS A 140 -30.23 25.88 -11.67
C CYS A 140 -31.07 27.12 -11.94
N ILE A 141 -30.68 28.23 -11.34
CA ILE A 141 -31.27 29.56 -11.55
C ILE A 141 -30.23 30.51 -12.15
N ASN A 142 -30.71 31.46 -12.95
CA ASN A 142 -29.89 32.55 -13.49
C ASN A 142 -30.58 33.88 -13.12
N LYS A 143 -29.98 34.64 -12.22
CA LYS A 143 -30.46 35.96 -11.80
C LYS A 143 -29.70 37.03 -12.61
N ASN A 144 -30.45 37.83 -13.37
CA ASN A 144 -29.98 39.04 -14.06
C ASN A 144 -28.77 38.86 -15.00
N GLN A 145 -28.62 37.70 -15.66
CA GLN A 145 -27.52 37.39 -16.59
C GLN A 145 -26.11 37.45 -15.96
N LYS A 146 -25.99 37.59 -14.63
CA LYS A 146 -24.72 37.70 -13.92
C LYS A 146 -24.55 36.67 -12.81
N THR A 147 -25.62 36.23 -12.15
CA THR A 147 -25.55 35.25 -11.03
C THR A 147 -26.17 33.92 -11.42
N GLU A 148 -25.34 32.88 -11.50
CA GLU A 148 -25.80 31.49 -11.59
C GLU A 148 -25.82 30.85 -10.19
N GLY A 149 -26.88 30.09 -9.90
CA GLY A 149 -27.02 29.37 -8.64
C GLY A 149 -27.58 27.97 -8.85
N ILE A 150 -27.30 27.07 -7.91
CA ILE A 150 -27.81 25.70 -7.90
C ILE A 150 -28.83 25.56 -6.77
N VAL A 151 -29.93 24.85 -7.05
CA VAL A 151 -31.06 24.67 -6.13
C VAL A 151 -31.14 23.21 -5.69
N PHE A 152 -31.11 23.00 -4.37
CA PHE A 152 -31.17 21.70 -3.70
C PHE A 152 -32.31 21.67 -2.69
N ASP A 153 -32.77 20.46 -2.31
CA ASP A 153 -33.64 20.32 -1.13
C ASP A 153 -32.92 20.88 0.12
N CYS A 154 -33.62 21.64 0.94
CA CYS A 154 -33.06 22.12 2.19
C CYS A 154 -33.04 20.98 3.21
N VAL A 155 -31.85 20.58 3.67
CA VAL A 155 -31.73 19.67 4.81
C VAL A 155 -32.17 20.45 6.06
N LYS A 156 -33.22 19.97 6.73
CA LYS A 156 -33.87 20.66 7.86
C LYS A 156 -33.09 20.57 9.17
N SER A 157 -31.78 20.71 9.11
CA SER A 157 -30.86 20.61 10.23
C SER A 157 -29.67 21.51 9.96
N GLU A 158 -29.13 22.17 10.99
CA GLU A 158 -27.88 22.94 10.88
C GLU A 158 -26.67 22.07 11.32
N LEU A 159 -26.88 20.76 11.50
CA LEU A 159 -25.91 19.83 12.06
C LEU A 159 -25.23 18.99 10.98
N THR A 160 -23.91 19.15 10.90
CA THR A 160 -22.98 18.29 10.15
C THR A 160 -22.36 17.25 11.08
N LEU A 161 -21.76 16.20 10.52
CA LEU A 161 -20.89 15.33 11.31
C LEU A 161 -19.73 16.12 11.93
N SER A 162 -19.29 17.23 11.33
CA SER A 162 -18.26 18.16 11.86
C SER A 162 -18.71 19.11 12.98
N THR A 163 -20.01 19.14 13.33
CA THR A 163 -20.52 20.06 14.38
C THR A 163 -21.34 19.33 15.44
N THR A 164 -21.65 18.05 15.24
CA THR A 164 -22.51 17.29 16.14
C THR A 164 -21.70 16.53 17.20
N SER A 165 -21.99 16.78 18.47
CA SER A 165 -21.41 16.00 19.58
C SER A 165 -22.04 14.61 19.68
N ARG A 166 -21.33 13.66 20.30
CA ARG A 166 -21.82 12.28 20.52
C ARG A 166 -23.23 12.19 21.13
N PRO A 167 -23.58 12.91 22.21
CA PRO A 167 -24.94 12.88 22.76
C PRO A 167 -26.01 13.39 21.78
N LEU A 168 -25.66 14.41 20.98
CA LEU A 168 -26.55 14.96 19.96
C LEU A 168 -26.70 13.99 18.77
N LEU A 169 -25.64 13.32 18.35
CA LEU A 169 -25.69 12.28 17.32
C LEU A 169 -26.62 11.15 17.76
N GLN A 170 -26.43 10.62 18.98
CA GLN A 170 -27.27 9.54 19.50
C GLN A 170 -28.76 9.93 19.57
N LYS A 171 -29.05 11.15 20.01
CA LYS A 171 -30.41 11.71 20.05
C LYS A 171 -31.02 11.89 18.65
N ASN A 172 -30.31 12.55 17.72
CA ASN A 172 -30.82 12.84 16.38
C ASN A 172 -30.95 11.58 15.52
N LEU A 173 -30.04 10.62 15.69
CA LEU A 173 -30.14 9.31 15.06
C LEU A 173 -31.19 8.40 15.74
N GLN A 174 -31.81 8.86 16.83
CA GLN A 174 -32.86 8.18 17.58
C GLN A 174 -32.44 6.78 18.04
N THR A 175 -31.23 6.68 18.58
CA THR A 175 -30.63 5.40 19.01
C THR A 175 -30.50 5.32 20.52
N SER A 176 -30.70 4.12 21.07
CA SER A 176 -30.69 3.89 22.52
C SER A 176 -29.28 3.77 23.11
N THR A 177 -28.30 3.37 22.31
CA THR A 177 -26.91 3.15 22.74
C THR A 177 -25.93 3.64 21.69
N TRP A 178 -24.71 3.97 22.10
CA TRP A 178 -23.67 4.45 21.18
C TRP A 178 -23.24 3.42 20.10
N PRO A 179 -23.08 2.11 20.39
CA PRO A 179 -22.82 1.12 19.35
C PRO A 179 -23.88 1.10 18.24
N ARG A 180 -25.17 1.25 18.61
CA ARG A 180 -26.27 1.37 17.62
C ARG A 180 -26.17 2.67 16.83
N THR A 181 -25.71 3.76 17.45
CA THR A 181 -25.41 5.01 16.76
C THR A 181 -24.31 4.81 15.71
N LEU A 182 -23.21 4.12 16.06
CA LEU A 182 -22.09 3.82 15.16
C LEU A 182 -22.54 2.94 13.98
N ASP A 183 -23.32 1.89 14.23
CA ASP A 183 -23.87 1.04 13.17
C ASP A 183 -24.74 1.85 12.18
N LYS A 184 -25.59 2.72 12.71
CA LYS A 184 -26.46 3.58 11.90
C LYS A 184 -25.66 4.62 11.12
N ILE A 185 -24.58 5.16 11.68
CA ILE A 185 -23.67 6.08 10.98
C ILE A 185 -22.97 5.33 9.83
N PHE A 186 -22.37 4.18 10.10
CA PHE A 186 -21.56 3.48 9.11
C PHE A 186 -22.39 2.97 7.93
N SER A 187 -23.51 2.30 8.21
CA SER A 187 -24.45 1.85 7.16
C SER A 187 -24.90 3.01 6.29
N GLN A 188 -25.19 4.17 6.89
CA GLN A 188 -25.66 5.33 6.12
C GLN A 188 -24.54 6.05 5.37
N LEU A 189 -23.31 6.12 5.89
CA LEU A 189 -22.16 6.65 5.15
C LEU A 189 -21.93 5.85 3.86
N LEU A 190 -21.91 4.51 3.96
CA LEU A 190 -21.81 3.62 2.80
C LEU A 190 -22.98 3.82 1.82
N SER A 191 -24.22 3.89 2.35
CA SER A 191 -25.43 4.13 1.54
C SER A 191 -25.43 5.49 0.82
N CYS A 192 -24.67 6.47 1.32
CA CYS A 192 -24.53 7.76 0.62
C CYS A 192 -23.74 7.62 -0.69
N LEU A 193 -22.75 6.72 -0.75
CA LEU A 193 -21.89 6.56 -1.93
C LEU A 193 -22.45 5.58 -2.96
N LEU A 194 -23.23 4.60 -2.52
CA LEU A 194 -23.76 3.55 -3.40
C LEU A 194 -24.37 4.09 -4.71
N PRO A 195 -25.26 5.10 -4.70
CA PRO A 195 -25.84 5.61 -5.95
C PRO A 195 -24.84 6.38 -6.83
N LEU A 196 -23.74 6.90 -6.25
CA LEU A 196 -22.66 7.52 -7.02
C LEU A 196 -21.83 6.43 -7.70
N HIS A 197 -21.45 5.41 -6.94
CA HIS A 197 -20.58 4.32 -7.37
C HIS A 197 -21.27 3.46 -8.46
N ASP A 198 -22.58 3.21 -8.34
CA ASP A 198 -23.41 2.55 -9.37
C ASP A 198 -23.37 3.26 -10.74
N GLU A 199 -23.27 4.59 -10.73
CA GLU A 199 -23.16 5.43 -11.93
C GLU A 199 -21.69 5.69 -12.33
N GLY A 200 -20.73 5.03 -11.68
CA GLY A 200 -19.30 5.19 -11.93
C GLY A 200 -18.78 6.57 -11.54
N ILE A 201 -19.37 7.19 -10.51
CA ILE A 201 -19.02 8.52 -10.02
C ILE A 201 -18.26 8.38 -8.70
N VAL A 202 -17.10 9.02 -8.61
CA VAL A 202 -16.31 9.14 -7.38
C VAL A 202 -16.55 10.53 -6.77
N HIS A 203 -16.74 10.63 -5.45
CA HIS A 203 -17.02 11.87 -4.73
C HIS A 203 -15.76 12.71 -4.47
N ARG A 204 -14.66 12.10 -4.03
CA ARG A 204 -13.32 12.69 -3.78
C ARG A 204 -13.20 13.75 -2.67
N ASP A 205 -14.24 13.97 -1.88
CA ASP A 205 -14.19 14.94 -0.76
C ASP A 205 -15.19 14.53 0.33
N VAL A 206 -15.20 13.23 0.66
CA VAL A 206 -16.01 12.71 1.76
C VAL A 206 -15.32 13.07 3.07
N LYS A 207 -15.99 13.91 3.86
CA LYS A 207 -15.47 14.46 5.12
C LYS A 207 -16.61 14.90 6.05
N PRO A 208 -16.36 15.11 7.35
CA PRO A 208 -17.41 15.43 8.31
C PRO A 208 -18.25 16.67 7.95
N GLU A 209 -17.68 17.67 7.26
CA GLU A 209 -18.37 18.91 6.88
C GLU A 209 -19.38 18.69 5.73
N ASN A 210 -19.14 17.70 4.88
CA ASN A 210 -19.96 17.42 3.69
C ASN A 210 -21.07 16.40 3.97
N VAL A 211 -21.23 15.96 5.23
CA VAL A 211 -22.26 15.01 5.65
C VAL A 211 -23.15 15.65 6.72
N MET A 212 -24.43 15.88 6.39
CA MET A 212 -25.43 16.44 7.32
C MET A 212 -26.32 15.36 7.93
N VAL A 213 -26.81 15.61 9.14
CA VAL A 213 -27.81 14.75 9.81
C VAL A 213 -29.16 15.44 9.76
N ASP A 214 -30.14 14.89 9.04
CA ASP A 214 -31.49 15.45 9.00
C ASP A 214 -32.32 15.16 10.26
N VAL A 215 -33.48 15.80 10.41
CA VAL A 215 -34.38 15.62 11.57
C VAL A 215 -34.94 14.21 11.71
N GLY A 216 -34.92 13.43 10.62
CA GLY A 216 -35.30 12.02 10.62
C GLY A 216 -34.17 11.09 11.06
N GLY A 217 -32.98 11.64 11.35
CA GLY A 217 -31.80 10.87 11.66
C GLY A 217 -31.20 10.19 10.43
N ASN A 218 -31.31 10.80 9.25
CA ASN A 218 -30.62 10.34 8.04
C ASN A 218 -29.38 11.17 7.74
N LEU A 219 -28.29 10.51 7.36
CA LEU A 219 -27.10 11.16 6.82
C LEU A 219 -27.31 11.54 5.37
N ARG A 220 -26.91 12.75 4.99
CA ARG A 220 -27.01 13.27 3.62
C ARG A 220 -25.72 13.91 3.17
N ILE A 221 -25.21 13.50 2.02
CA ILE A 221 -24.11 14.21 1.34
C ILE A 221 -24.63 15.50 0.71
N ILE A 222 -23.95 16.61 0.98
CA ILE A 222 -24.42 17.96 0.61
C ILE A 222 -23.56 18.71 -0.41
N ASP A 223 -22.39 18.18 -0.80
CA ASP A 223 -21.50 18.84 -1.75
C ASP A 223 -20.87 17.84 -2.73
N LEU A 224 -21.22 17.95 -4.02
CA LEU A 224 -20.66 17.15 -5.11
C LEU A 224 -19.67 17.93 -5.98
N GLY A 225 -19.21 19.08 -5.49
CA GLY A 225 -18.34 20.01 -6.20
C GLY A 225 -16.99 19.45 -6.63
N SER A 226 -16.51 18.43 -5.93
CA SER A 226 -15.24 17.75 -6.21
C SER A 226 -15.44 16.38 -6.88
N ALA A 227 -16.67 15.95 -7.14
CA ALA A 227 -16.95 14.64 -7.72
C ALA A 227 -16.48 14.51 -9.18
N ALA A 228 -16.23 13.29 -9.64
CA ALA A 228 -15.82 13.00 -11.02
C ALA A 228 -16.52 11.76 -11.57
N VAL A 229 -16.79 11.78 -12.88
CA VAL A 229 -17.36 10.62 -13.59
C VAL A 229 -16.21 9.79 -14.16
N CYS A 230 -16.04 8.58 -13.65
CA CYS A 230 -14.96 7.66 -14.00
C CYS A 230 -15.34 6.74 -15.17
N PHE A 231 -16.58 6.24 -15.19
CA PHE A 231 -17.11 5.39 -16.25
C PHE A 231 -18.54 5.81 -16.61
N SER A 232 -18.93 5.74 -17.88
CA SER A 232 -20.30 6.02 -18.32
C SER A 232 -20.78 4.83 -19.13
N GLN A 233 -21.86 4.17 -18.69
CA GLN A 233 -22.44 2.94 -19.25
C GLN A 233 -22.82 2.99 -20.76
N LYS A 234 -22.57 4.08 -21.50
CA LYS A 234 -23.01 4.30 -22.89
C LYS A 234 -21.93 4.59 -23.94
N LYS A 235 -20.64 4.38 -23.68
CA LYS A 235 -19.61 4.38 -24.74
C LYS A 235 -18.56 3.30 -24.50
N SER A 236 -18.19 2.59 -25.56
CA SER A 236 -17.05 1.68 -25.58
C SER A 236 -15.81 2.41 -25.07
N PHE A 237 -15.23 1.85 -24.01
CA PHE A 237 -13.99 2.33 -23.41
C PHE A 237 -12.86 2.13 -24.41
N ASN A 238 -12.10 3.19 -24.69
CA ASN A 238 -10.86 3.07 -25.45
C ASN A 238 -9.69 3.21 -24.46
N PRO A 239 -9.08 2.10 -24.00
CA PRO A 239 -8.08 2.11 -22.92
C PRO A 239 -6.78 2.86 -23.30
N PHE A 240 -6.57 3.18 -24.58
CA PHE A 240 -5.38 3.88 -25.08
C PHE A 240 -5.51 5.41 -25.10
N LYS A 241 -6.63 6.00 -24.63
CA LYS A 241 -6.86 7.46 -24.66
C LYS A 241 -7.34 8.08 -23.34
N SER A 242 -7.35 7.35 -22.22
CA SER A 242 -7.80 7.91 -20.94
C SER A 242 -6.68 8.67 -20.23
N SER A 243 -6.71 9.99 -20.31
CA SER A 243 -6.01 10.91 -19.42
C SER A 243 -6.33 10.59 -17.94
N LYS A 244 -5.34 10.70 -17.04
CA LYS A 244 -5.54 10.74 -15.58
C LYS A 244 -6.78 11.57 -15.25
N ILE A 245 -7.74 11.06 -14.46
CA ILE A 245 -8.80 11.91 -13.90
C ILE A 245 -8.38 12.30 -12.49
N GLY A 246 -7.57 13.33 -12.44
CA GLY A 246 -7.02 13.88 -11.20
C GLY A 246 -6.00 14.94 -11.56
N LEU A 247 -6.38 16.20 -11.32
CA LEU A 247 -5.56 17.42 -11.28
C LEU A 247 -4.59 17.64 -12.46
N ASP A 248 -5.00 18.44 -13.45
CA ASP A 248 -4.10 19.52 -13.89
C ASP A 248 -3.70 20.27 -12.60
N ASP A 249 -2.40 20.53 -12.39
CA ASP A 249 -1.74 21.08 -11.20
C ASP A 249 -2.31 22.40 -10.62
N ASN A 250 -3.50 22.84 -11.02
CA ASN A 250 -4.05 24.14 -10.64
C ASN A 250 -5.44 24.20 -9.99
N LYS A 251 -6.37 23.21 -10.01
CA LYS A 251 -7.81 23.56 -9.70
C LYS A 251 -8.80 22.51 -9.12
N VAL A 252 -8.48 21.64 -8.16
CA VAL A 252 -9.55 20.96 -7.37
C VAL A 252 -9.21 20.97 -5.87
N ALA A 253 -10.14 21.43 -5.04
CA ALA A 253 -10.02 21.41 -3.59
C ALA A 253 -10.40 20.01 -3.07
N ILE A 254 -9.39 19.24 -2.67
CA ILE A 254 -9.53 17.98 -1.93
C ILE A 254 -9.07 18.25 -0.50
N SER A 255 -9.73 17.66 0.49
CA SER A 255 -9.32 17.79 1.90
C SER A 255 -8.21 16.77 2.24
N PRO A 256 -6.95 17.19 2.43
CA PRO A 256 -5.81 16.26 2.46
C PRO A 256 -5.89 15.20 3.57
N THR A 257 -6.43 15.56 4.73
CA THR A 257 -6.55 14.66 5.90
C THR A 257 -7.39 13.41 5.62
N PHE A 258 -8.47 13.54 4.82
CA PHE A 258 -9.39 12.44 4.49
C PHE A 258 -9.12 11.83 3.11
N ALA A 259 -8.33 12.50 2.27
CA ALA A 259 -7.98 12.04 0.95
C ALA A 259 -7.23 10.72 1.00
N ALA A 260 -7.58 9.78 0.13
CA ALA A 260 -6.81 8.55 0.00
C ALA A 260 -5.35 8.85 -0.42
N PRO A 261 -4.36 8.01 -0.04
CA PRO A 261 -2.95 8.26 -0.33
C PRO A 261 -2.65 8.44 -1.83
N GLU A 262 -3.42 7.79 -2.70
CA GLU A 262 -3.44 8.03 -4.13
C GLU A 262 -4.11 9.39 -4.45
N THR A 263 -3.36 10.47 -4.24
CA THR A 263 -3.85 11.85 -4.47
C THR A 263 -4.23 12.08 -5.95
N PHE A 264 -3.74 11.24 -6.86
CA PHE A 264 -4.16 11.16 -8.26
C PHE A 264 -4.88 9.84 -8.52
N VAL A 265 -6.16 9.92 -8.85
CA VAL A 265 -6.95 8.74 -9.20
C VAL A 265 -6.63 8.34 -10.65
N ASP A 266 -5.84 7.27 -10.83
CA ASP A 266 -5.75 6.60 -12.12
C ASP A 266 -7.07 5.83 -12.34
N LEU A 267 -7.76 6.17 -13.43
CA LEU A 267 -9.02 5.51 -13.79
C LEU A 267 -8.86 4.01 -14.06
N ARG A 268 -7.63 3.51 -14.22
CA ARG A 268 -7.32 2.09 -14.40
C ARG A 268 -7.23 1.31 -13.09
N SER A 269 -7.08 2.01 -11.96
CA SER A 269 -6.93 1.43 -10.62
C SER A 269 -8.13 1.82 -9.74
N ASN A 270 -9.10 0.91 -9.58
CA ASN A 270 -10.31 1.04 -8.74
C ASN A 270 -10.62 2.46 -8.23
N PRO A 271 -11.09 3.38 -9.10
CA PRO A 271 -11.18 4.80 -8.75
C PRO A 271 -12.23 5.09 -7.66
N LEU A 272 -13.17 4.16 -7.46
CA LEU A 272 -14.19 4.22 -6.40
C LEU A 272 -13.58 3.93 -5.02
N GLY A 273 -12.46 3.20 -4.98
CA GLY A 273 -11.71 2.90 -3.76
C GLY A 273 -11.21 4.15 -3.01
N PHE A 274 -11.10 5.30 -3.69
CA PHE A 274 -10.75 6.58 -3.07
C PHE A 274 -11.79 6.99 -2.00
N ASP A 275 -13.07 6.86 -2.32
CA ASP A 275 -14.13 7.22 -1.38
C ASP A 275 -14.28 6.16 -0.27
N VAL A 276 -13.99 4.89 -0.58
CA VAL A 276 -13.97 3.79 0.42
C VAL A 276 -12.95 4.09 1.51
N PHE A 277 -11.73 4.51 1.14
CA PHE A 277 -10.73 4.97 2.09
C PHE A 277 -11.23 6.16 2.91
N SER A 278 -11.79 7.17 2.23
CA SER A 278 -12.27 8.39 2.88
C SER A 278 -13.33 8.08 3.96
N ILE A 279 -14.26 7.17 3.67
CA ILE A 279 -15.24 6.68 4.65
C ILE A 279 -14.60 5.85 5.75
N GLY A 280 -13.71 4.92 5.42
CA GLY A 280 -13.04 4.06 6.41
C GLY A 280 -12.27 4.90 7.43
N PHE A 281 -11.49 5.86 6.96
CA PHE A 281 -10.74 6.79 7.79
C PHE A 281 -11.66 7.70 8.62
N LEU A 282 -12.70 8.28 8.01
CA LEU A 282 -13.71 9.08 8.72
C LEU A 282 -14.37 8.28 9.85
N PHE A 283 -14.76 7.03 9.58
CA PHE A 283 -15.41 6.19 10.57
C PHE A 283 -14.47 5.80 11.71
N LEU A 284 -13.20 5.52 11.43
CA LEU A 284 -12.17 5.33 12.47
C LEU A 284 -12.04 6.56 13.38
N CYS A 285 -12.04 7.78 12.81
CA CYS A 285 -12.00 9.02 13.60
C CYS A 285 -13.22 9.16 14.53
N ILE A 286 -14.41 8.76 14.07
CA ILE A 286 -15.64 8.75 14.89
C ILE A 286 -15.53 7.71 16.01
N CYS A 287 -15.05 6.50 15.71
CA CYS A 287 -14.85 5.43 16.68
C CYS A 287 -13.85 5.82 17.77
N PHE A 288 -12.73 6.45 17.41
CA PHE A 288 -11.68 6.85 18.35
C PHE A 288 -11.95 8.19 19.06
N ARG A 289 -13.18 8.73 18.97
CA ARG A 289 -13.62 9.97 19.60
C ARG A 289 -12.75 11.18 19.29
N MET A 290 -12.22 11.26 18.08
CA MET A 290 -11.39 12.41 17.67
C MET A 290 -12.24 13.67 17.49
N GLY A 291 -13.56 13.53 17.33
CA GLY A 291 -14.49 14.64 17.22
C GLY A 291 -14.18 15.51 16.02
N HIS A 292 -14.15 16.83 16.23
CA HIS A 292 -13.85 17.84 15.20
C HIS A 292 -12.43 18.38 15.32
N ASP A 293 -11.58 17.72 16.09
CA ASP A 293 -10.21 18.19 16.31
C ASP A 293 -9.33 17.80 15.11
N GLU A 294 -9.16 18.74 14.19
CA GLU A 294 -8.32 18.57 13.00
C GLU A 294 -6.88 18.15 13.34
N ARG A 295 -6.35 18.56 14.50
CA ARG A 295 -4.99 18.19 14.91
C ARG A 295 -4.93 16.72 15.30
N LEU A 296 -5.92 16.23 16.04
CA LEU A 296 -6.02 14.81 16.37
C LEU A 296 -6.19 13.98 15.10
N MET A 297 -7.12 14.35 14.22
CA MET A 297 -7.36 13.63 12.96
C MET A 297 -6.11 13.62 12.05
N SER A 298 -5.40 14.76 11.94
CA SER A 298 -4.15 14.84 11.15
C SER A 298 -3.00 14.07 11.80
N SER A 299 -2.91 14.07 13.13
CA SER A 299 -1.91 13.27 13.85
C SER A 299 -2.17 11.77 13.68
N PHE A 300 -3.43 11.33 13.74
CA PHE A 300 -3.77 9.92 13.47
C PHE A 300 -3.52 9.54 12.02
N ARG A 301 -3.81 10.45 11.07
CA ARG A 301 -3.46 10.27 9.67
C ARG A 301 -1.95 10.06 9.49
N GLN A 302 -1.12 10.92 10.07
CA GLN A 302 0.34 10.82 9.98
C GLN A 302 0.87 9.55 10.64
N GLN A 303 0.29 9.13 11.76
CA GLN A 303 0.66 7.87 12.41
C GLN A 303 0.30 6.66 11.53
N LEU A 304 -0.88 6.67 10.91
CA LEU A 304 -1.30 5.62 10.00
C LEU A 304 -0.40 5.57 8.75
N GLU A 305 0.03 6.73 8.23
CA GLU A 305 1.05 6.84 7.17
C GLU A 305 2.41 6.25 7.60
N SER A 306 2.89 6.55 8.81
CA SER A 306 4.13 5.98 9.34
C SER A 306 4.08 4.47 9.55
N SER A 307 2.88 3.89 9.56
CA SER A 307 2.64 2.44 9.58
C SER A 307 2.22 1.90 8.20
N GLU A 308 2.49 2.63 7.12
CA GLU A 308 2.15 2.25 5.73
C GLU A 308 0.67 1.89 5.55
N PHE A 309 -0.21 2.61 6.24
CA PHE A 309 -1.65 2.35 6.28
C PHE A 309 -2.04 0.93 6.76
N ASN A 310 -1.18 0.31 7.56
CA ASN A 310 -1.46 -0.94 8.25
C ASN A 310 -2.06 -0.65 9.63
N LEU A 311 -3.39 -0.75 9.73
CA LEU A 311 -4.13 -0.46 10.97
C LEU A 311 -3.75 -1.42 12.11
N THR A 312 -3.47 -2.69 11.80
CA THR A 312 -2.97 -3.67 12.78
C THR A 312 -1.61 -3.24 13.34
N LEU A 313 -0.66 -2.86 12.49
CA LEU A 313 0.67 -2.43 12.91
C LEU A 313 0.60 -1.15 13.75
N TRP A 314 -0.17 -0.16 13.30
CA TRP A 314 -0.40 1.07 14.05
C TRP A 314 -0.94 0.77 15.46
N LEU A 315 -1.96 -0.09 15.55
CA LEU A 315 -2.56 -0.44 16.83
C LEU A 315 -1.56 -1.18 17.74
N SER A 316 -0.79 -2.12 17.21
CA SER A 316 0.26 -2.81 17.97
C SER A 316 1.29 -1.84 18.57
N GLN A 317 1.70 -0.81 17.81
CA GLN A 317 2.56 0.25 18.31
C GLN A 317 1.90 1.08 19.42
N GLN A 318 0.61 1.41 19.28
CA GLN A 318 -0.13 2.11 20.35
C GLN A 318 -0.25 1.27 21.62
N LEU A 319 -0.46 -0.05 21.50
CA LEU A 319 -0.56 -0.97 22.64
C LEU A 319 0.76 -1.12 23.42
N LYS A 320 1.91 -0.79 22.81
CA LYS A 320 3.22 -0.72 23.49
C LYS A 320 3.38 0.54 24.33
N SER A 321 2.68 1.62 23.98
CA SER A 321 2.67 2.83 24.79
C SER A 321 1.97 2.56 26.13
N THR A 322 2.53 3.07 27.24
CA THR A 322 2.03 2.77 28.59
C THR A 322 0.64 3.37 28.87
N ILE A 323 0.13 4.24 27.98
CA ILE A 323 -1.14 4.95 28.14
C ILE A 323 -1.85 5.03 26.78
N LEU A 324 -2.86 4.18 26.58
CA LEU A 324 -3.78 4.30 25.46
C LEU A 324 -4.78 5.44 25.72
N SER A 325 -5.13 6.19 24.68
CA SER A 325 -6.18 7.19 24.81
C SER A 325 -7.54 6.51 25.07
N THR A 326 -8.37 7.11 25.91
CA THR A 326 -9.70 6.60 26.24
C THR A 326 -10.59 6.43 25.00
N GLY A 327 -10.38 7.27 23.98
CA GLY A 327 -11.08 7.17 22.70
C GLY A 327 -10.74 5.90 21.92
N VAL A 328 -9.45 5.53 21.87
CA VAL A 328 -9.00 4.29 21.22
C VAL A 328 -9.57 3.06 21.92
N VAL A 329 -9.55 3.03 23.26
CA VAL A 329 -10.11 1.92 24.05
C VAL A 329 -11.60 1.71 23.74
N GLU A 330 -12.41 2.77 23.77
CA GLU A 330 -13.84 2.68 23.42
C GLU A 330 -14.09 2.26 21.96
N GLY A 331 -13.23 2.70 21.03
CA GLY A 331 -13.31 2.27 19.64
C GLY A 331 -13.03 0.77 19.49
N LEU A 332 -12.02 0.26 20.19
CA LEU A 332 -11.70 -1.16 20.22
C LEU A 332 -12.80 -1.99 20.87
N GLU A 333 -13.44 -1.49 21.93
CA GLU A 333 -14.60 -2.13 22.55
C GLU A 333 -15.71 -2.42 21.54
N TYR A 334 -16.00 -1.46 20.66
CA TYR A 334 -16.97 -1.61 19.58
C TYR A 334 -16.49 -2.58 18.48
N MET A 335 -15.22 -2.50 18.10
CA MET A 335 -14.69 -3.25 16.94
C MET A 335 -14.29 -4.69 17.24
N GLN A 336 -13.95 -5.01 18.49
CA GLN A 336 -13.49 -6.36 18.89
C GLN A 336 -14.64 -7.38 18.94
N GLU A 337 -15.89 -6.92 18.94
CA GLU A 337 -17.05 -7.79 18.85
C GLU A 337 -17.01 -8.63 17.57
N SER A 338 -17.60 -9.84 17.62
CA SER A 338 -17.58 -10.78 16.49
C SER A 338 -16.16 -11.08 15.97
N ASP A 339 -15.20 -11.36 16.86
CA ASP A 339 -13.81 -11.71 16.51
C ASP A 339 -13.06 -10.63 15.69
N GLY A 340 -13.33 -9.36 15.98
CA GLY A 340 -12.66 -8.24 15.31
C GLY A 340 -13.07 -8.07 13.84
N GLU A 341 -14.21 -8.62 13.41
CA GLU A 341 -14.65 -8.54 12.01
C GLU A 341 -14.81 -7.08 11.53
N MET A 342 -15.34 -6.19 12.38
CA MET A 342 -15.44 -4.75 12.06
C MET A 342 -14.06 -4.11 11.90
N PHE A 343 -13.10 -4.48 12.74
CA PHE A 343 -11.72 -4.00 12.63
C PHE A 343 -11.07 -4.46 11.31
N LYS A 344 -11.24 -5.74 10.96
CA LYS A 344 -10.70 -6.33 9.71
C LYS A 344 -11.30 -5.68 8.46
N LEU A 345 -12.59 -5.32 8.49
CA LEU A 345 -13.21 -4.55 7.41
C LEU A 345 -12.60 -3.15 7.31
N LEU A 346 -12.50 -2.41 8.43
CA LEU A 346 -11.94 -1.06 8.43
C LEU A 346 -10.47 -1.05 8.01
N GLU A 347 -9.68 -2.05 8.42
CA GLU A 347 -8.30 -2.23 7.98
C GLU A 347 -8.20 -2.39 6.46
N ARG A 348 -9.08 -3.16 5.83
CA ARG A 348 -9.11 -3.29 4.36
C ARG A 348 -9.57 -2.00 3.68
N MET A 349 -10.53 -1.27 4.25
CA MET A 349 -11.00 -0.01 3.68
C MET A 349 -9.91 1.07 3.64
N VAL A 350 -9.00 1.09 4.63
CA VAL A 350 -7.93 2.11 4.72
C VAL A 350 -6.59 1.67 4.14
N LYS A 351 -6.53 0.55 3.39
CA LYS A 351 -5.29 0.12 2.74
C LYS A 351 -4.71 1.19 1.81
N ALA A 352 -3.38 1.25 1.72
CA ALA A 352 -2.70 2.19 0.83
C ALA A 352 -3.13 1.99 -0.64
N GLU A 353 -3.21 0.75 -1.10
CA GLU A 353 -3.55 0.41 -2.47
C GLU A 353 -5.07 0.36 -2.71
N PRO A 354 -5.63 1.08 -3.71
CA PRO A 354 -7.08 1.09 -3.98
C PRO A 354 -7.67 -0.27 -4.37
N VAL A 355 -6.85 -1.13 -4.97
CA VAL A 355 -7.24 -2.47 -5.43
C VAL A 355 -7.43 -3.45 -4.28
N ASP A 356 -6.81 -3.19 -3.13
CA ASP A 356 -6.93 -4.03 -1.93
C ASP A 356 -8.15 -3.62 -1.06
N ARG A 357 -8.86 -2.54 -1.47
CA ARG A 357 -10.03 -2.04 -0.76
C ARG A 357 -11.30 -2.71 -1.32
N PRO A 358 -12.24 -3.13 -0.45
CA PRO A 358 -13.52 -3.66 -0.88
C PRO A 358 -14.36 -2.60 -1.61
N SER A 359 -15.34 -3.04 -2.40
CA SER A 359 -16.35 -2.13 -2.94
C SER A 359 -17.31 -1.64 -1.85
N VAL A 360 -18.06 -0.56 -2.11
CA VAL A 360 -19.07 -0.06 -1.16
C VAL A 360 -20.17 -1.09 -0.93
N GLU A 361 -20.54 -1.85 -1.97
CA GLU A 361 -21.52 -2.94 -1.90
C GLU A 361 -21.04 -4.06 -0.98
N GLU A 362 -19.79 -4.52 -1.16
CA GLU A 362 -19.16 -5.52 -0.30
C GLU A 362 -19.10 -5.04 1.16
N CYS A 363 -18.76 -3.77 1.39
CA CYS A 363 -18.78 -3.17 2.72
C CYS A 363 -20.18 -3.21 3.34
N ILE A 364 -21.23 -2.86 2.58
CA ILE A 364 -22.61 -2.88 3.08
C ILE A 364 -23.02 -4.30 3.46
N GLU A 365 -22.76 -5.28 2.60
CA GLU A 365 -23.09 -6.69 2.86
C GLU A 365 -22.41 -7.21 4.13
N GLU A 366 -21.12 -6.89 4.30
CA GLU A 366 -20.35 -7.32 5.45
C GLU A 366 -20.77 -6.62 6.74
N VAL A 367 -21.05 -5.31 6.69
CA VAL A 367 -21.60 -4.57 7.84
C VAL A 367 -22.94 -5.15 8.30
N GLU A 368 -23.85 -5.46 7.37
CA GLU A 368 -25.13 -6.09 7.71
C GLU A 368 -24.94 -7.50 8.27
N ARG A 369 -23.96 -8.26 7.77
CA ARG A 369 -23.59 -9.57 8.31
C ARG A 369 -23.07 -9.47 9.75
N ILE A 370 -22.18 -8.51 10.02
CA ILE A 370 -21.62 -8.26 11.36
C ILE A 370 -22.74 -7.85 12.34
N LYS A 371 -23.61 -6.91 11.94
CA LYS A 371 -24.75 -6.46 12.74
C LYS A 371 -25.70 -7.59 13.10
N LYS A 372 -26.06 -8.46 12.13
CA LYS A 372 -26.92 -9.64 12.39
C LYS A 372 -26.30 -10.61 13.38
N ARG A 373 -24.98 -10.86 13.30
CA ARG A 373 -24.27 -11.71 14.27
C ARG A 373 -24.30 -11.10 15.67
N ARG A 374 -24.08 -9.78 15.78
CA ARG A 374 -24.14 -9.05 17.05
C ARG A 374 -25.51 -9.17 17.74
N GLU A 375 -26.60 -9.12 16.97
CA GLU A 375 -27.96 -9.29 17.50
C GLU A 375 -28.25 -10.74 17.95
N TYR A 376 -27.67 -11.75 17.27
CA TYR A 376 -27.87 -13.17 17.59
C TYR A 376 -27.16 -13.64 18.86
N VAL A 377 -25.99 -13.08 19.18
CA VAL A 377 -25.15 -13.53 20.31
C VAL A 377 -25.65 -13.02 21.68
N GLY A 378 -26.61 -12.09 21.71
CA GLY A 378 -27.38 -11.75 22.92
C GLY A 378 -26.54 -11.20 24.08
N GLY A 379 -26.14 -9.93 24.03
CA GLY A 379 -25.73 -9.15 25.20
C GLY A 379 -24.42 -9.59 25.88
N VAL A 380 -23.39 -8.76 25.71
CA VAL A 380 -22.02 -8.93 26.21
C VAL A 380 -22.00 -8.99 27.74
N GLY A 381 -21.59 -10.11 28.34
CA GLY A 381 -21.05 -10.11 29.71
C GLY A 381 -19.72 -9.37 29.71
N GLU A 382 -19.40 -8.60 30.75
CA GLU A 382 -18.20 -7.74 30.86
C GLU A 382 -16.93 -8.40 30.25
N ILE A 383 -16.58 -8.02 29.02
CA ILE A 383 -15.34 -8.43 28.36
C ILE A 383 -14.29 -7.36 28.68
N ASP A 384 -13.20 -7.75 29.34
CA ASP A 384 -12.00 -6.90 29.45
C ASP A 384 -11.49 -6.57 28.03
N PRO A 385 -11.59 -5.31 27.57
CA PRO A 385 -11.28 -4.94 26.19
C PRO A 385 -9.80 -5.10 25.83
N LEU A 386 -8.90 -5.07 26.82
CA LEU A 386 -7.46 -5.25 26.59
C LEU A 386 -7.03 -6.72 26.70
N GLY A 387 -7.93 -7.58 27.16
CA GLY A 387 -7.75 -9.01 27.40
C GLY A 387 -8.49 -9.91 26.40
N SER A 388 -9.16 -9.39 25.38
CA SER A 388 -9.87 -10.23 24.40
C SER A 388 -8.89 -11.10 23.57
N PRO A 389 -9.31 -12.30 23.10
CA PRO A 389 -8.46 -13.16 22.25
C PRO A 389 -7.95 -12.43 20.99
N PHE A 390 -8.76 -11.53 20.44
CA PHE A 390 -8.41 -10.65 19.33
C PHE A 390 -7.24 -9.72 19.70
N ILE A 391 -7.34 -8.93 20.78
CA ILE A 391 -6.26 -8.03 21.23
C ILE A 391 -5.02 -8.82 21.69
N ARG A 392 -5.20 -9.98 22.32
CA ARG A 392 -4.08 -10.88 22.67
C ARG A 392 -3.38 -11.44 21.44
N GLY A 393 -4.12 -11.76 20.38
CA GLY A 393 -3.57 -12.19 19.09
C GLY A 393 -2.76 -11.09 18.42
N LEU A 394 -3.20 -9.83 18.53
CA LEU A 394 -2.46 -8.66 18.03
C LEU A 394 -1.15 -8.44 18.81
N LYS A 395 -1.16 -8.57 20.14
CA LYS A 395 0.06 -8.48 20.98
C LYS A 395 1.08 -9.59 20.67
N ARG A 396 0.63 -10.81 20.38
CA ARG A 396 1.51 -11.97 20.06
C ARG A 396 2.11 -11.93 18.66
N ARG A 397 1.46 -11.28 17.69
CA ARG A 397 2.01 -11.17 16.33
C ARG A 397 3.32 -10.36 16.29
N ASP A 398 3.50 -9.42 17.21
CA ASP A 398 4.76 -8.70 17.40
C ASP A 398 5.87 -9.56 18.04
N GLU A 399 5.54 -10.55 18.88
CA GLU A 399 6.55 -11.45 19.48
C GLU A 399 7.16 -12.42 18.44
N ILE A 400 6.46 -12.67 17.32
CA ILE A 400 6.94 -13.48 16.19
C ILE A 400 7.66 -12.61 15.14
N LEU A 401 7.34 -11.31 15.09
CA LEU A 401 8.01 -10.33 14.21
C LEU A 401 9.26 -9.68 14.86
N CYS A 402 9.55 -9.96 16.14
CA CYS A 402 10.69 -9.43 16.90
C CYS A 402 11.59 -10.52 17.52
N SER A 403 11.72 -11.69 16.90
CA SER A 403 12.77 -12.65 17.28
C SER A 403 14.03 -12.46 16.44
N VAL A 404 14.77 -11.39 16.73
CA VAL A 404 16.23 -11.40 16.57
C VAL A 404 16.78 -11.80 17.95
N PRO A 405 17.68 -12.80 18.07
CA PRO A 405 18.19 -13.21 19.37
C PRO A 405 18.98 -12.08 20.02
N THR A 406 18.51 -11.58 21.16
CA THR A 406 19.36 -10.81 22.09
C THR A 406 20.10 -11.80 22.98
N ASP A 407 21.32 -12.15 22.59
CA ASP A 407 22.23 -12.84 23.51
C ASP A 407 22.72 -11.83 24.56
N SER A 408 22.19 -11.98 25.77
CA SER A 408 22.65 -11.28 26.97
C SER A 408 23.78 -12.07 27.61
N THR A 409 25.03 -11.70 27.35
CA THR A 409 26.14 -11.95 28.29
C THR A 409 27.09 -10.75 28.32
N THR A 410 26.96 -9.97 29.40
CA THR A 410 27.95 -9.10 30.07
C THR A 410 29.35 -8.97 29.43
N GLN A 411 29.74 -7.75 29.05
CA GLN A 411 30.87 -7.01 29.66
C GLN A 411 31.10 -5.59 29.08
N THR A 412 31.12 -4.60 29.97
CA THR A 412 31.69 -3.23 29.88
C THR A 412 31.17 -2.23 28.83
N THR A 413 30.16 -1.45 29.24
CA THR A 413 29.87 -0.12 28.70
C THR A 413 31.07 0.81 28.92
N ARG A 414 31.65 1.39 27.86
CA ARG A 414 32.69 2.45 27.95
C ARG A 414 32.18 3.75 27.32
N SER A 415 31.56 4.60 28.12
CA SER A 415 31.08 5.93 27.69
C SER A 415 32.23 6.96 27.73
N VAL A 416 32.52 7.64 26.61
CA VAL A 416 33.36 8.86 26.62
C VAL A 416 32.51 10.03 27.14
N MET A 417 32.11 9.97 28.40
CA MET A 417 31.57 11.12 29.12
C MET A 417 32.60 11.57 30.14
N SER A 418 33.61 12.33 29.72
CA SER A 418 34.36 13.14 30.69
C SER A 418 35.06 14.36 30.05
N HIS A 419 34.36 15.50 30.15
CA HIS A 419 34.88 16.88 30.25
C HIS A 419 35.23 17.66 28.98
N PHE A 420 34.21 18.14 28.26
CA PHE A 420 34.33 19.41 27.54
C PHE A 420 33.12 20.29 27.86
N ASN A 421 33.24 21.04 28.96
CA ASN A 421 32.33 22.09 29.44
C ASN A 421 31.00 21.59 30.05
N SER A 422 30.69 22.01 31.28
CA SER A 422 29.53 21.54 32.07
C SER A 422 28.16 21.85 31.44
N ASP A 423 28.13 22.77 30.48
CA ASP A 423 26.87 23.34 29.99
C ASP A 423 26.48 22.85 28.57
N ARG A 424 27.39 22.20 27.81
CA ARG A 424 27.15 21.68 26.45
C ARG A 424 28.08 20.51 26.06
N PRO A 425 27.73 19.24 26.38
CA PRO A 425 28.55 18.08 26.01
C PRO A 425 28.49 17.75 24.50
N LEU A 426 29.54 17.08 24.00
CA LEU A 426 29.64 16.61 22.61
C LEU A 426 28.55 15.58 22.28
N GLY A 427 28.25 14.68 23.22
CA GLY A 427 27.15 13.71 23.18
C GLY A 427 27.29 12.60 22.14
N LEU A 428 28.51 12.06 22.00
CA LEU A 428 28.79 10.83 21.25
C LEU A 428 29.08 9.68 22.22
N VAL A 429 28.49 8.52 21.97
CA VAL A 429 28.89 7.26 22.61
C VAL A 429 29.69 6.47 21.59
N LEU A 430 30.88 6.04 21.99
CA LEU A 430 31.83 5.32 21.15
C LEU A 430 32.08 3.92 21.72
N GLU A 431 32.21 2.91 20.87
CA GLU A 431 32.64 1.56 21.25
C GLU A 431 33.81 1.11 20.38
N GLU A 432 34.70 0.29 20.96
CA GLU A 432 35.85 -0.28 20.26
C GLU A 432 35.54 -1.73 19.85
N GLU A 433 35.63 -2.01 18.55
CA GLU A 433 35.48 -3.35 17.98
C GLU A 433 36.82 -4.11 17.96
N MET A 434 36.76 -5.44 17.78
CA MET A 434 37.97 -6.25 17.64
C MET A 434 38.83 -5.77 16.47
N GLY A 435 40.05 -5.30 16.77
CA GLY A 435 40.97 -4.72 15.79
C GLY A 435 41.31 -3.24 16.01
N GLY A 436 40.79 -2.59 17.07
CA GLY A 436 41.14 -1.21 17.42
C GLY A 436 40.28 -0.14 16.74
N VAL A 437 39.17 -0.55 16.12
CA VAL A 437 38.25 0.31 15.38
C VAL A 437 37.24 0.93 16.34
N VAL A 438 37.10 2.25 16.32
CA VAL A 438 36.25 2.99 17.28
C VAL A 438 35.03 3.53 16.54
N ARG A 439 33.82 3.04 16.84
CA ARG A 439 32.56 3.45 16.16
C ARG A 439 31.62 4.24 17.05
N VAL A 440 30.84 5.13 16.45
CA VAL A 440 29.72 5.81 17.09
C VAL A 440 28.55 4.85 17.24
N THR A 441 28.14 4.58 18.47
CA THR A 441 27.03 3.65 18.77
C THR A 441 25.77 4.37 19.22
N GLU A 442 25.90 5.58 19.77
CA GLU A 442 24.76 6.42 20.16
C GLU A 442 25.12 7.90 20.04
N ILE A 443 24.11 8.73 19.76
CA ILE A 443 24.24 10.18 19.69
C ILE A 443 23.13 10.79 20.54
N GLU A 444 23.49 11.60 21.53
CA GLU A 444 22.52 12.26 22.40
C GLU A 444 21.84 13.42 21.65
N GLU A 445 20.52 13.34 21.40
CA GLU A 445 19.79 14.29 20.53
C GLU A 445 19.92 15.78 20.91
N ARG A 446 20.09 16.10 22.20
CA ARG A 446 20.17 17.49 22.71
C ARG A 446 21.60 18.04 22.77
N SER A 447 22.60 17.20 22.47
CA SER A 447 24.03 17.52 22.52
C SER A 447 24.51 18.27 21.29
N GLN A 448 25.81 18.63 21.25
CA GLN A 448 26.39 19.28 20.08
C GLN A 448 26.35 18.36 18.84
N ALA A 449 26.73 17.09 18.98
CA ALA A 449 26.67 16.14 17.86
C ALA A 449 25.22 15.90 17.39
N GLY A 450 24.27 15.74 18.33
CA GLY A 450 22.85 15.56 18.03
C GLY A 450 22.22 16.75 17.30
N ARG A 451 22.53 17.99 17.72
CA ARG A 451 22.03 19.20 17.04
C ARG A 451 22.66 19.46 15.68
N MET A 452 23.89 18.98 15.47
CA MET A 452 24.58 19.14 14.18
C MET A 452 24.08 18.16 13.13
N GLY A 453 23.63 16.96 13.54
CA GLY A 453 23.03 15.95 12.64
C GLY A 453 23.96 15.39 11.56
N ARG A 454 25.26 15.70 11.64
CA ARG A 454 26.27 15.31 10.63
C ARG A 454 26.99 14.02 10.94
N ILE A 455 27.06 13.61 12.20
CA ILE A 455 27.66 12.35 12.63
C ILE A 455 26.51 11.36 12.77
N LYS A 456 26.68 10.13 12.29
CA LYS A 456 25.67 9.07 12.35
C LYS A 456 26.16 7.93 13.22
N ILE A 457 25.22 7.20 13.82
CA ILE A 457 25.49 5.90 14.42
C ILE A 457 26.06 5.00 13.32
N GLY A 458 27.20 4.36 13.60
CA GLY A 458 27.98 3.56 12.65
C GLY A 458 29.25 4.22 12.12
N ASP A 459 29.37 5.56 12.23
CA ASP A 459 30.56 6.29 11.80
C ASP A 459 31.79 5.84 12.62
N GLU A 460 32.91 5.59 11.95
CA GLU A 460 34.17 5.16 12.56
C GLU A 460 35.06 6.37 12.83
N LEU A 461 35.47 6.62 14.07
CA LEU A 461 36.46 7.63 14.39
C LEU A 461 37.86 7.11 14.03
N VAL A 462 38.62 7.88 13.25
CA VAL A 462 39.92 7.44 12.71
C VAL A 462 41.06 8.36 13.09
N ARG A 463 40.79 9.66 13.26
CA ARG A 463 41.82 10.62 13.70
C ARG A 463 41.29 11.62 14.71
N VAL A 464 42.17 12.02 15.62
CA VAL A 464 41.99 13.13 16.57
C VAL A 464 43.16 14.10 16.41
N GLY A 465 42.88 15.37 16.17
CA GLY A 465 43.92 16.39 15.94
C GLY A 465 44.80 16.11 14.71
N GLY A 466 44.30 15.33 13.74
CA GLY A 466 45.03 14.87 12.56
C GLY A 466 45.94 13.65 12.80
N GLN A 467 46.04 13.14 14.03
CA GLN A 467 46.78 11.92 14.35
C GLN A 467 45.86 10.70 14.29
N LEU A 468 46.36 9.59 13.75
CA LEU A 468 45.61 8.33 13.70
C LEU A 468 45.42 7.82 15.14
N ILE A 469 44.21 7.40 15.46
CA ILE A 469 43.95 6.74 16.75
C ILE A 469 44.18 5.23 16.61
N GLU A 470 44.77 4.63 17.64
CA GLU A 470 44.97 3.18 17.74
C GLU A 470 44.09 2.63 18.87
N GLY A 471 42.77 2.63 18.65
CA GLY A 471 41.79 2.22 19.65
C GLY A 471 41.23 3.36 20.50
N TYR A 472 40.27 3.03 21.36
CA TYR A 472 39.45 3.98 22.11
C TYR A 472 40.26 4.77 23.12
N ASP A 473 41.15 4.10 23.85
CA ASP A 473 41.96 4.74 24.90
C ASP A 473 42.91 5.80 24.29
N SER A 474 43.45 5.54 23.10
CA SER A 474 44.25 6.51 22.32
C SER A 474 43.42 7.73 21.91
N ALA A 475 42.17 7.54 21.50
CA ALA A 475 41.28 8.65 21.13
C ALA A 475 40.98 9.53 22.35
N VAL A 476 40.67 8.93 23.49
CA VAL A 476 40.37 9.65 24.73
C VAL A 476 41.59 10.44 25.21
N GLU A 477 42.78 9.84 25.19
CA GLU A 477 44.02 10.50 25.61
C GLU A 477 44.38 11.69 24.70
N MET A 478 44.23 11.53 23.37
CA MET A 478 44.48 12.61 22.40
C MET A 478 43.48 13.75 22.52
N ILE A 479 42.21 13.46 22.80
CA ILE A 479 41.17 14.46 23.04
C ILE A 479 41.44 15.20 24.37
N ALA A 480 41.77 14.48 25.44
CA ALA A 480 41.98 15.04 26.78
C ALA A 480 43.24 15.90 26.89
N ASN A 481 44.32 15.55 26.18
CA ASN A 481 45.60 16.23 26.26
C ASN A 481 45.78 17.37 25.24
N SER A 482 44.75 17.68 24.43
CA SER A 482 44.86 18.74 23.44
C SER A 482 44.95 20.13 24.09
N PRO A 483 45.99 20.92 23.80
CA PRO A 483 46.22 22.22 24.45
C PRO A 483 45.25 23.32 24.00
N SER A 484 44.46 23.07 22.95
CA SER A 484 43.50 24.03 22.38
C SER A 484 42.07 23.61 22.70
N LYS A 485 41.17 24.59 22.91
CA LYS A 485 39.71 24.34 23.06
C LYS A 485 39.03 23.79 21.79
N ILE A 486 39.82 23.44 20.77
CA ILE A 486 39.42 23.08 19.41
C ILE A 486 40.25 21.86 19.02
N VAL A 487 39.61 20.72 18.75
CA VAL A 487 40.28 19.45 18.42
C VAL A 487 39.59 18.81 17.23
N SER A 488 40.26 18.67 16.09
CA SER A 488 39.67 18.03 14.90
C SER A 488 39.37 16.54 15.16
N LEU A 489 38.17 16.09 14.78
CA LEU A 489 37.78 14.68 14.79
C LEU A 489 37.47 14.26 13.36
N GLU A 490 38.10 13.21 12.86
CA GLU A 490 37.85 12.67 11.52
C GLU A 490 37.15 11.32 11.61
N PHE A 491 36.01 11.21 10.94
CA PHE A 491 35.21 9.99 10.89
C PHE A 491 35.19 9.41 9.47
N LEU A 492 35.26 8.08 9.36
CA LEU A 492 34.94 7.34 8.16
C LEU A 492 33.49 6.84 8.27
N ARG A 493 32.67 7.20 7.28
CA ARG A 493 31.33 6.65 7.13
C ARG A 493 31.34 5.61 6.03
N ASP A 494 30.83 4.42 6.34
CA ASP A 494 30.58 3.40 5.32
C ASP A 494 29.29 3.77 4.57
N GLU A 495 29.43 4.62 3.55
CA GLU A 495 28.30 5.15 2.78
C GLU A 495 27.91 4.21 1.63
N ALA A 496 27.03 3.25 1.92
CA ALA A 496 26.14 2.64 0.92
C ALA A 496 24.97 3.59 0.52
N LYS A 497 24.81 4.75 1.15
CA LYS A 497 23.81 5.77 0.77
C LYS A 497 24.30 7.17 1.16
N THR A 498 24.83 7.95 0.21
CA THR A 498 24.46 9.35 -0.10
C THR A 498 25.44 10.03 -1.08
N THR A 499 25.33 9.71 -2.37
CA THR A 499 26.12 10.30 -3.48
C THR A 499 25.71 11.73 -3.86
N ALA A 500 24.89 12.41 -3.05
CA ALA A 500 24.25 13.67 -3.45
C ALA A 500 25.04 14.95 -3.08
N GLU A 501 26.00 14.90 -2.15
CA GLU A 501 26.70 16.11 -1.69
C GLU A 501 28.04 16.37 -2.40
N VAL A 502 28.49 15.45 -3.25
CA VAL A 502 29.79 15.54 -3.95
C VAL A 502 29.72 16.36 -5.25
N MET A 503 28.53 16.50 -5.83
CA MET A 503 28.38 17.09 -7.16
C MET A 503 28.48 18.63 -7.18
N GLU A 504 28.52 19.31 -6.04
CA GLU A 504 28.62 20.79 -5.99
C GLU A 504 30.06 21.33 -6.01
N GLU A 505 31.09 20.48 -5.92
CA GLU A 505 32.51 20.92 -6.00
C GLU A 505 33.18 20.71 -7.38
N ILE A 506 32.53 20.06 -8.34
CA ILE A 506 33.16 19.70 -9.64
C ILE A 506 32.91 20.74 -10.74
N GLU A 507 32.03 21.72 -10.53
CA GLU A 507 31.76 22.80 -11.51
C GLU A 507 32.87 23.87 -11.61
N GLN A 508 34.05 23.70 -10.99
CA GLN A 508 35.09 24.74 -10.97
C GLN A 508 36.48 24.38 -11.55
N SER A 509 36.63 23.36 -12.40
CA SER A 509 37.85 23.27 -13.22
C SER A 509 37.66 22.66 -14.60
N GLU A 510 37.42 23.52 -15.60
CA GLU A 510 37.66 23.26 -17.03
C GLU A 510 39.17 22.95 -17.26
N SER A 511 39.66 22.09 -18.16
CA SER A 511 39.53 22.02 -19.63
C SER A 511 40.53 20.96 -20.17
N PRO A 512 40.51 20.56 -21.48
CA PRO A 512 41.00 19.27 -21.97
C PRO A 512 42.39 19.33 -22.66
N VAL A 513 43.26 18.32 -22.46
CA VAL A 513 44.36 17.99 -23.39
C VAL A 513 44.67 16.49 -23.36
N GLY A 514 44.81 15.89 -24.55
CA GLY A 514 44.88 14.44 -24.76
C GLY A 514 46.23 13.75 -24.49
N GLY A 515 46.22 12.43 -24.65
CA GLY A 515 47.40 11.56 -24.63
C GLY A 515 47.04 10.08 -24.51
N THR A 516 47.27 9.32 -25.58
CA THR A 516 47.14 7.86 -25.67
C THR A 516 48.21 7.15 -24.83
N LEU A 517 47.84 6.11 -24.07
CA LEU A 517 48.58 4.83 -23.83
C LEU A 517 48.29 4.25 -22.43
N GLY A 518 47.90 2.97 -22.39
CA GLY A 518 48.07 2.10 -21.23
C GLY A 518 46.91 1.13 -20.96
N LEU A 519 46.99 -0.07 -21.54
CA LEU A 519 46.26 -1.26 -21.08
C LEU A 519 46.56 -1.51 -19.58
N GLY A 520 45.64 -1.12 -18.71
CA GLY A 520 45.70 -1.36 -17.26
C GLY A 520 44.64 -2.38 -16.84
N LYS A 521 45.11 -3.56 -16.40
CA LYS A 521 44.29 -4.62 -15.81
C LYS A 521 43.45 -4.08 -14.64
N PHE A 522 42.18 -4.43 -14.60
CA PHE A 522 41.27 -4.10 -13.49
C PHE A 522 41.83 -4.61 -12.16
N ARG A 523 42.05 -3.70 -11.22
CA ARG A 523 42.11 -4.00 -9.79
C ARG A 523 40.94 -3.28 -9.15
N SER A 524 40.04 -4.09 -8.60
CA SER A 524 38.73 -3.72 -8.11
C SER A 524 38.72 -2.60 -7.07
N SER A 525 37.77 -1.68 -7.21
CA SER A 525 37.10 -1.03 -6.08
C SER A 525 35.99 -0.12 -6.59
N ASN A 526 34.76 -0.67 -6.53
CA ASN A 526 33.44 -0.05 -6.55
C ASN A 526 32.58 -0.57 -7.70
N ILE A 527 31.62 -1.43 -7.36
CA ILE A 527 30.50 -1.86 -8.18
C ILE A 527 29.30 -1.67 -7.24
N LEU A 528 28.24 -1.03 -7.73
CA LEU A 528 26.99 -0.76 -7.01
C LEU A 528 25.98 -1.87 -7.31
N MET A 529 25.18 -2.23 -6.32
CA MET A 529 24.13 -3.24 -6.44
C MET A 529 22.85 -2.71 -5.79
N GLY A 530 21.70 -3.08 -6.32
CA GLY A 530 20.40 -2.83 -5.68
C GLY A 530 19.40 -3.89 -6.06
N SER A 531 18.50 -4.24 -5.14
CA SER A 531 17.49 -5.27 -5.38
C SER A 531 16.19 -4.91 -4.68
N HIS A 532 15.10 -5.42 -5.22
CA HIS A 532 13.80 -5.36 -4.59
C HIS A 532 13.05 -6.65 -4.91
N SER A 533 12.29 -7.17 -3.94
CA SER A 533 11.37 -8.29 -4.14
C SER A 533 10.05 -7.94 -3.48
N SER A 534 8.96 -8.17 -4.20
CA SER A 534 7.61 -7.87 -3.72
C SER A 534 6.67 -9.02 -4.06
N ARG A 535 5.75 -9.34 -3.14
CA ARG A 535 4.71 -10.36 -3.41
C ARG A 535 3.74 -9.97 -4.55
N GLY A 536 3.81 -8.74 -5.04
CA GLY A 536 2.89 -8.20 -6.03
C GLY A 536 1.43 -8.39 -5.63
N ARG A 537 0.68 -9.16 -6.43
CA ARG A 537 -0.75 -9.46 -6.19
C ARG A 537 -1.01 -10.89 -5.71
N ARG A 538 0.03 -11.70 -5.50
CA ARG A 538 -0.09 -13.08 -4.99
C ARG A 538 -0.33 -13.08 -3.47
N GLN A 539 -0.78 -14.22 -2.95
CA GLN A 539 -1.02 -14.42 -1.51
C GLN A 539 0.29 -14.50 -0.72
N TYR A 540 1.32 -15.12 -1.31
CA TYR A 540 2.65 -15.32 -0.74
C TYR A 540 3.71 -14.77 -1.70
N ASN A 541 4.91 -14.51 -1.17
CA ASN A 541 6.08 -14.23 -2.00
C ASN A 541 6.90 -15.52 -2.08
N GLU A 542 6.92 -16.13 -3.26
CA GLU A 542 7.74 -17.31 -3.55
C GLU A 542 9.09 -16.92 -4.18
N ASP A 543 9.24 -15.66 -4.60
CA ASP A 543 10.50 -15.09 -5.10
C ASP A 543 11.53 -14.84 -4.00
N THR A 544 12.81 -15.02 -4.34
CA THR A 544 13.96 -14.54 -3.55
C THR A 544 15.01 -13.89 -4.43
N VAL A 545 15.90 -13.09 -3.83
CA VAL A 545 16.98 -12.39 -4.53
C VAL A 545 18.30 -12.55 -3.78
N ILE A 546 19.41 -12.60 -4.49
CA ILE A 546 20.75 -12.63 -3.89
C ILE A 546 21.62 -11.52 -4.45
N GLN A 547 22.52 -11.02 -3.61
CA GLN A 547 23.55 -10.06 -3.99
C GLN A 547 24.83 -10.31 -3.21
N ARG A 548 25.97 -10.27 -3.88
CA ARG A 548 27.28 -10.43 -3.24
C ARG A 548 28.35 -9.62 -3.96
N LYS A 549 29.11 -8.85 -3.18
CA LYS A 549 30.34 -8.20 -3.60
C LYS A 549 31.51 -8.79 -2.84
N ARG A 550 32.50 -9.35 -3.54
CA ARG A 550 33.74 -9.85 -2.96
C ARG A 550 34.88 -9.49 -3.90
N GLY A 551 35.85 -8.72 -3.40
CA GLY A 551 37.14 -8.49 -4.06
C GLY A 551 37.06 -8.21 -5.56
N ASP A 552 37.14 -9.26 -6.35
CA ASP A 552 37.26 -9.37 -7.80
C ASP A 552 35.95 -9.62 -8.57
N PHE A 553 34.81 -9.82 -7.89
CA PHE A 553 33.52 -9.97 -8.55
C PHE A 553 32.35 -9.30 -7.80
N VAL A 554 31.28 -9.06 -8.57
CA VAL A 554 29.94 -8.76 -8.07
C VAL A 554 28.95 -9.70 -8.71
N LEU A 555 28.11 -10.32 -7.89
CA LEU A 555 27.11 -11.29 -8.26
C LEU A 555 25.75 -10.81 -7.77
N GLY A 556 24.74 -11.00 -8.61
CA GLY A 556 23.34 -10.83 -8.24
C GLY A 556 22.47 -11.84 -8.95
N GLY A 557 21.28 -12.11 -8.44
CA GLY A 557 20.37 -13.04 -9.08
C GLY A 557 18.99 -13.07 -8.45
N VAL A 558 18.06 -13.67 -9.18
CA VAL A 558 16.69 -13.90 -8.76
C VAL A 558 16.36 -15.38 -8.85
N PHE A 559 15.52 -15.85 -7.92
CA PHE A 559 14.95 -17.19 -7.92
C PHE A 559 13.43 -17.06 -7.80
N ASP A 560 12.72 -17.40 -8.87
CA ASP A 560 11.25 -17.39 -8.94
C ASP A 560 10.74 -18.75 -8.47
N GLY A 561 10.09 -18.80 -7.30
CA GLY A 561 9.66 -20.05 -6.67
C GLY A 561 8.27 -20.48 -7.12
N HIS A 562 8.03 -21.79 -7.22
CA HIS A 562 6.70 -22.33 -7.48
C HIS A 562 6.41 -23.59 -6.68
N GLY A 563 5.13 -23.74 -6.32
CA GLY A 563 4.69 -24.82 -5.44
C GLY A 563 5.18 -24.64 -4.00
N GLY A 564 5.47 -23.41 -3.58
CA GLY A 564 6.07 -23.05 -2.28
C GLY A 564 7.43 -22.35 -2.44
N SER A 565 7.84 -21.61 -1.41
CA SER A 565 9.09 -20.85 -1.40
C SER A 565 10.32 -21.66 -0.96
N THR A 566 10.19 -22.96 -0.71
CA THR A 566 11.28 -23.77 -0.12
C THR A 566 12.50 -23.85 -1.03
N ALA A 567 12.31 -24.02 -2.33
CA ALA A 567 13.42 -24.11 -3.29
C ALA A 567 14.15 -22.77 -3.47
N SER A 568 13.39 -21.69 -3.65
CA SER A 568 13.95 -20.34 -3.79
C SER A 568 14.68 -19.89 -2.52
N ALA A 569 14.10 -20.12 -1.33
CA ALA A 569 14.76 -19.84 -0.06
C ALA A 569 16.03 -20.69 0.17
N PHE A 570 16.04 -21.95 -0.28
CA PHE A 570 17.25 -22.78 -0.24
C PHE A 570 18.35 -22.19 -1.14
N CYS A 571 18.01 -21.78 -2.35
CA CYS A 571 18.94 -21.13 -3.26
C CYS A 571 19.47 -19.81 -2.69
N GLU A 572 18.62 -18.98 -2.08
CA GLU A 572 19.01 -17.73 -1.42
C GLU A 572 20.06 -17.98 -0.32
N ALA A 573 19.82 -18.98 0.54
CA ALA A 573 20.69 -19.28 1.67
C ALA A 573 22.04 -19.88 1.24
N GLU A 574 22.06 -20.70 0.19
CA GLU A 574 23.20 -21.57 -0.08
C GLU A 574 24.02 -21.20 -1.32
N PHE A 575 23.46 -20.48 -2.30
CA PHE A 575 24.13 -20.26 -3.60
C PHE A 575 25.42 -19.47 -3.44
N VAL A 576 25.38 -18.32 -2.76
CA VAL A 576 26.55 -17.44 -2.58
C VAL A 576 27.67 -18.15 -1.83
N LYS A 577 27.32 -18.87 -0.77
CA LYS A 577 28.26 -19.64 0.05
C LYS A 577 28.96 -20.71 -0.78
N ARG A 578 28.20 -21.55 -1.50
CA ARG A 578 28.77 -22.60 -2.37
C ARG A 578 29.59 -22.02 -3.51
N TYR A 579 29.19 -20.87 -4.05
CA TYR A 579 29.96 -20.19 -5.08
C TYR A 579 31.34 -19.77 -4.57
N GLU A 580 31.40 -19.15 -3.38
CA GLU A 580 32.66 -18.76 -2.75
C GLU A 580 33.55 -19.97 -2.42
N GLU A 581 32.98 -21.07 -1.92
CA GLU A 581 33.69 -22.33 -1.68
C GLU A 581 34.23 -22.93 -2.98
N THR A 582 33.43 -22.93 -4.05
CA THR A 582 33.81 -23.41 -5.38
C THR A 582 34.98 -22.59 -5.93
N LEU A 583 34.92 -21.26 -5.81
CA LEU A 583 36.01 -20.37 -6.22
C LEU A 583 37.30 -20.64 -5.45
N GLU A 584 37.23 -20.87 -4.14
CA GLU A 584 38.41 -21.19 -3.32
C GLU A 584 39.08 -22.50 -3.74
N GLN A 585 38.29 -23.51 -4.11
CA GLN A 585 38.83 -24.75 -4.69
C GLN A 585 39.55 -24.50 -6.02
N PHE A 586 39.10 -23.53 -6.81
CA PHE A 586 39.73 -23.18 -8.09
C PHE A 586 40.90 -22.20 -7.99
N GLN A 587 41.07 -21.45 -6.90
CA GLN A 587 42.25 -20.58 -6.71
C GLN A 587 43.58 -21.36 -6.75
N GLN A 588 43.54 -22.68 -6.66
CA GLN A 588 44.70 -23.57 -6.89
C GLN A 588 44.97 -23.87 -8.37
N ASN A 589 44.06 -23.57 -9.31
CA ASN A 589 44.09 -24.04 -10.71
C ASN A 589 43.58 -23.03 -11.79
N ASP A 590 43.62 -21.71 -11.55
CA ASP A 590 43.17 -20.66 -12.49
C ASP A 590 41.66 -20.74 -12.80
N ALA A 591 40.85 -20.23 -11.86
CA ALA A 591 39.39 -20.35 -11.85
C ALA A 591 38.73 -19.69 -13.06
N ASP A 592 37.92 -20.45 -13.81
CA ASP A 592 36.97 -19.91 -14.78
C ASP A 592 35.65 -19.56 -14.06
N PRO A 593 35.30 -18.27 -13.91
CA PRO A 593 34.12 -17.86 -13.16
C PRO A 593 32.79 -18.40 -13.75
N GLU A 594 32.71 -18.61 -15.07
CA GLU A 594 31.55 -19.24 -15.72
C GLU A 594 31.42 -20.70 -15.29
N LYS A 595 32.55 -21.43 -15.27
CA LYS A 595 32.61 -22.81 -14.81
C LYS A 595 32.28 -22.93 -13.33
N ALA A 596 32.71 -21.98 -12.51
CA ALA A 596 32.36 -21.93 -11.09
C ALA A 596 30.83 -21.80 -10.91
N LEU A 597 30.17 -20.88 -11.64
CA LEU A 597 28.70 -20.76 -11.61
C LEU A 597 28.00 -22.08 -11.98
N SER A 598 28.49 -22.76 -13.02
CA SER A 598 27.96 -24.05 -13.46
C SER A 598 28.08 -25.14 -12.37
N LEU A 599 29.25 -25.26 -11.74
CA LEU A 599 29.48 -26.25 -10.71
C LEU A 599 28.71 -25.95 -9.44
N THR A 600 28.62 -24.68 -9.04
CA THR A 600 27.79 -24.25 -7.90
C THR A 600 26.33 -24.59 -8.13
N TRP A 601 25.79 -24.31 -9.30
CA TRP A 601 24.40 -24.66 -9.60
C TRP A 601 24.19 -26.19 -9.59
N LYS A 602 25.14 -26.95 -10.15
CA LYS A 602 25.09 -28.42 -10.10
C LYS A 602 25.10 -28.95 -8.66
N ASP A 603 25.90 -28.36 -7.78
CA ASP A 603 25.98 -28.74 -6.37
C ASP A 603 24.71 -28.36 -5.59
N ILE A 604 24.13 -27.19 -5.87
CA ILE A 604 22.81 -26.77 -5.37
C ILE A 604 21.74 -27.79 -5.78
N VAL A 605 21.67 -28.14 -7.07
CA VAL A 605 20.70 -29.11 -7.59
C VAL A 605 20.85 -30.46 -6.89
N GLN A 606 22.08 -30.97 -6.80
CA GLN A 606 22.34 -32.26 -6.16
C GLN A 606 21.97 -32.22 -4.67
N THR A 607 22.40 -31.19 -3.95
CA THR A 607 22.09 -31.04 -2.52
C THR A 607 20.59 -30.94 -2.28
N TYR A 608 19.89 -30.12 -3.07
CA TYR A 608 18.45 -29.92 -2.91
C TYR A 608 17.71 -31.25 -3.13
N ILE A 609 18.04 -31.99 -4.19
CA ILE A 609 17.43 -33.31 -4.47
C ILE A 609 17.70 -34.30 -3.33
N GLU A 610 18.94 -34.37 -2.83
CA GLU A 610 19.33 -35.29 -1.76
C GLU A 610 18.69 -34.96 -0.41
N THR A 611 18.61 -33.67 -0.06
CA THR A 611 18.10 -33.22 1.25
C THR A 611 16.58 -33.14 1.30
N CYS A 612 15.92 -32.81 0.19
CA CYS A 612 14.47 -32.72 0.12
C CYS A 612 13.76 -34.06 -0.01
N ALA A 613 14.44 -35.11 -0.50
CA ALA A 613 13.88 -36.47 -0.57
C ALA A 613 13.43 -37.03 0.80
N ASP A 614 14.05 -36.57 1.89
CA ASP A 614 13.84 -37.11 3.24
C ASP A 614 13.14 -36.12 4.23
N SER A 615 12.98 -34.83 3.89
CA SER A 615 12.80 -33.76 4.91
C SER A 615 11.55 -32.87 4.79
N GLY A 616 10.62 -33.12 3.86
CA GLY A 616 9.36 -32.39 3.82
C GLY A 616 9.34 -31.08 3.00
N CYS A 617 10.09 -31.02 1.90
CA CYS A 617 9.98 -29.95 0.88
C CYS A 617 8.70 -30.06 0.03
N ALA A 618 7.62 -30.60 0.59
CA ALA A 618 6.38 -30.89 -0.12
C ALA A 618 5.78 -29.59 -0.65
N ALA A 619 5.31 -29.62 -1.89
CA ALA A 619 4.70 -28.47 -2.51
C ALA A 619 3.41 -28.06 -1.75
N GLU A 620 3.28 -26.78 -1.43
CA GLU A 620 2.09 -26.22 -0.76
C GLU A 620 1.03 -25.88 -1.82
N TYR A 621 0.27 -26.87 -2.30
CA TYR A 621 -0.72 -26.65 -3.37
C TYR A 621 -2.19 -26.79 -2.91
N ASP A 622 -3.10 -26.03 -3.53
CA ASP A 622 -4.55 -26.14 -3.37
C ASP A 622 -5.30 -26.23 -4.70
N SER A 623 -6.33 -27.08 -4.73
CA SER A 623 -6.97 -27.55 -5.95
C SER A 623 -8.27 -26.84 -6.39
N ILE A 624 -8.82 -25.84 -5.67
CA ILE A 624 -9.99 -25.09 -6.18
C ILE A 624 -9.84 -23.55 -6.11
N PHE A 625 -8.96 -22.98 -5.27
CA PHE A 625 -8.36 -21.61 -5.45
C PHE A 625 -7.21 -21.30 -4.44
N GLY A 626 -6.96 -22.14 -3.45
CA GLY A 626 -6.18 -21.83 -2.26
C GLY A 626 -6.62 -22.68 -1.05
N VAL A 627 -5.66 -23.22 -0.29
CA VAL A 627 -5.73 -23.94 1.01
C VAL A 627 -6.56 -25.25 1.18
N VAL A 628 -5.86 -26.40 1.35
CA VAL A 628 -6.34 -27.55 2.14
C VAL A 628 -5.40 -27.87 3.30
N LYS A 629 -5.86 -27.57 4.51
CA LYS A 629 -5.56 -28.41 5.69
C LYS A 629 -6.40 -29.67 5.57
N GLY A 630 -5.80 -30.78 5.16
CA GLY A 630 -6.51 -32.05 5.03
C GLY A 630 -5.66 -33.17 4.46
N TYR A 631 -4.93 -33.88 5.34
CA TYR A 631 -4.45 -35.25 5.15
C TYR A 631 -4.07 -35.66 3.71
N LEU A 632 -3.06 -35.02 3.10
CA LEU A 632 -2.33 -35.59 1.97
C LEU A 632 -0.92 -35.94 2.44
N THR A 633 -0.78 -37.15 2.95
CA THR A 633 0.52 -37.80 3.17
C THR A 633 1.01 -38.35 1.83
N THR A 634 1.55 -37.51 0.94
CA THR A 634 2.30 -38.04 -0.21
C THR A 634 3.44 -37.10 -0.58
N ALA A 635 4.66 -37.62 -0.41
CA ALA A 635 5.94 -37.03 -0.74
C ALA A 635 6.20 -36.89 -2.25
N THR A 636 5.20 -36.49 -3.07
CA THR A 636 5.26 -36.66 -4.53
C THR A 636 5.65 -35.43 -5.33
N ILE A 637 5.55 -34.20 -4.80
CA ILE A 637 5.98 -32.98 -5.51
C ILE A 637 6.79 -32.13 -4.54
N ALA A 638 8.02 -31.81 -4.92
CA ALA A 638 8.84 -30.83 -4.23
C ALA A 638 8.55 -29.44 -4.80
N ALA A 639 8.59 -28.40 -3.96
CA ALA A 639 8.66 -27.03 -4.47
C ALA A 639 9.85 -26.88 -5.43
N GLY A 640 9.71 -26.06 -6.46
CA GLY A 640 10.73 -25.79 -7.44
C GLY A 640 11.05 -24.31 -7.56
N THR A 641 12.11 -23.97 -8.29
CA THR A 641 12.45 -22.57 -8.56
C THR A 641 13.26 -22.40 -9.83
N THR A 642 13.06 -21.25 -10.50
CA THR A 642 13.99 -20.78 -11.54
C THR A 642 15.29 -20.25 -10.93
N ALA A 643 16.31 -20.08 -11.75
CA ALA A 643 17.52 -19.37 -11.33
C ALA A 643 18.09 -18.52 -12.47
N THR A 644 18.14 -17.20 -12.27
CA THR A 644 18.84 -16.30 -13.17
C THR A 644 19.88 -15.51 -12.39
N ILE A 645 21.15 -15.78 -12.68
CA ILE A 645 22.30 -15.20 -11.99
C ILE A 645 23.14 -14.42 -12.98
N GLY A 646 23.59 -13.25 -12.57
CA GLY A 646 24.51 -12.41 -13.31
C GLY A 646 25.68 -11.99 -12.46
N MET A 647 26.86 -11.96 -13.06
CA MET A 647 28.08 -11.62 -12.35
C MET A 647 29.05 -10.83 -13.21
N PHE A 648 29.49 -9.68 -12.70
CA PHE A 648 30.63 -8.97 -13.25
C PHE A 648 31.92 -9.47 -12.60
N SER A 649 32.89 -9.87 -13.43
CA SER A 649 34.25 -10.17 -13.01
C SER A 649 35.21 -9.64 -14.07
N ASN A 650 36.18 -8.83 -13.66
CA ASN A 650 37.08 -8.11 -14.58
C ASN A 650 36.29 -7.29 -15.62
N ASP A 651 36.56 -7.49 -16.91
CA ASP A 651 35.91 -6.85 -18.07
C ASP A 651 34.78 -7.71 -18.67
N LYS A 652 34.27 -8.68 -17.91
CA LYS A 652 33.29 -9.67 -18.36
C LYS A 652 32.04 -9.70 -17.49
N CYS A 653 30.92 -10.02 -18.14
CA CYS A 653 29.65 -10.34 -17.50
C CYS A 653 29.33 -11.82 -17.77
N HIS A 654 29.20 -12.61 -16.73
CA HIS A 654 28.82 -14.02 -16.79
C HIS A 654 27.35 -14.16 -16.38
N LEU A 655 26.57 -14.85 -17.19
CA LEU A 655 25.14 -15.09 -16.96
C LEU A 655 24.89 -16.59 -16.87
N LEU A 656 24.06 -16.98 -15.91
CA LEU A 656 23.49 -18.31 -15.76
C LEU A 656 21.97 -18.18 -15.77
N ASN A 657 21.28 -18.92 -16.63
CA ASN A 657 19.82 -18.96 -16.65
C ASN A 657 19.29 -20.40 -16.55
N CYS A 658 18.28 -20.63 -15.72
CA CYS A 658 17.54 -21.87 -15.59
C CYS A 658 16.07 -21.55 -15.27
N GLY A 659 15.32 -21.08 -16.27
CA GLY A 659 13.90 -20.79 -16.14
C GLY A 659 13.50 -19.66 -17.09
N ASP A 660 12.38 -19.01 -16.82
CA ASP A 660 11.85 -17.87 -17.59
C ASP A 660 12.01 -16.50 -16.91
N SER A 661 12.66 -16.46 -15.76
CA SER A 661 13.36 -15.26 -15.30
C SER A 661 14.44 -14.85 -16.32
N ARG A 662 14.75 -13.55 -16.39
CA ARG A 662 15.62 -13.00 -17.45
C ARG A 662 16.61 -11.97 -16.93
N ALA A 663 17.83 -12.05 -17.47
CA ALA A 663 18.89 -11.06 -17.29
C ALA A 663 19.16 -10.35 -18.62
N CYS A 664 19.17 -9.03 -18.58
CA CYS A 664 19.42 -8.14 -19.71
C CYS A 664 20.58 -7.20 -19.36
N LEU A 665 21.63 -7.22 -20.17
CA LEU A 665 22.76 -6.31 -20.10
C LEU A 665 22.48 -5.11 -21.00
N TYR A 666 22.57 -3.92 -20.44
CA TYR A 666 22.31 -2.67 -21.12
C TYR A 666 23.57 -1.81 -21.20
N GLU A 667 23.66 -1.02 -22.26
CA GLU A 667 24.57 0.11 -22.32
C GLU A 667 24.09 1.25 -21.40
N SER A 668 24.98 2.19 -21.08
CA SER A 668 24.66 3.32 -20.18
C SER A 668 23.45 4.18 -20.57
N ASN A 669 23.03 4.15 -21.84
CA ASN A 669 21.87 4.86 -22.37
C ASN A 669 20.56 4.03 -22.29
N GLY A 670 20.62 2.78 -21.84
CA GLY A 670 19.47 1.87 -21.76
C GLY A 670 19.26 0.99 -23.00
N ASP A 671 20.16 1.04 -24.00
CA ASP A 671 20.08 0.15 -25.17
C ASP A 671 20.47 -1.28 -24.79
N LEU A 672 19.70 -2.26 -25.26
CA LEU A 672 19.94 -3.67 -24.96
C LEU A 672 21.19 -4.16 -25.69
N LYS A 673 22.22 -4.53 -24.92
CA LYS A 673 23.47 -5.10 -25.44
C LYS A 673 23.36 -6.60 -25.61
N ASP A 674 22.83 -7.28 -24.60
CA ASP A 674 22.59 -8.72 -24.65
C ASP A 674 21.59 -9.19 -23.58
N ARG A 675 21.10 -10.42 -23.69
CA ARG A 675 20.21 -11.06 -22.70
C ARG A 675 20.34 -12.57 -22.63
N THR A 676 19.75 -13.14 -21.58
CA THR A 676 19.42 -14.58 -21.49
C THR A 676 18.19 -14.90 -22.37
N ILE A 677 18.01 -16.19 -22.64
CA ILE A 677 16.82 -16.72 -23.34
C ILE A 677 16.00 -17.49 -22.31
N ASP A 678 14.70 -17.18 -22.25
CA ASP A 678 13.76 -17.79 -21.32
C ASP A 678 13.54 -19.26 -21.70
N HIS A 679 13.58 -20.16 -20.71
CA HIS A 679 13.31 -21.58 -20.91
C HIS A 679 11.81 -21.88 -20.83
N ARG A 680 11.04 -21.33 -21.77
CA ARG A 680 9.61 -21.61 -21.94
C ARG A 680 9.38 -22.83 -22.84
N PRO A 681 8.31 -23.62 -22.64
CA PRO A 681 8.04 -24.80 -23.46
C PRO A 681 7.86 -24.51 -24.96
N ASP A 682 7.46 -23.30 -25.33
CA ASP A 682 7.32 -22.83 -26.71
C ASP A 682 8.57 -22.15 -27.28
N GLU A 683 9.64 -21.99 -26.48
CA GLU A 683 10.90 -21.46 -26.97
C GLU A 683 11.53 -22.42 -27.98
N VAL A 684 12.07 -21.89 -29.09
CA VAL A 684 12.52 -22.69 -30.24
C VAL A 684 13.59 -23.71 -29.82
N SER A 685 14.56 -23.29 -29.01
CA SER A 685 15.63 -24.17 -28.52
C SER A 685 15.08 -25.29 -27.62
N GLU A 686 14.05 -25.02 -26.83
CA GLU A 686 13.46 -25.99 -25.92
C GLU A 686 12.55 -26.96 -26.65
N VAL A 687 11.77 -26.49 -27.62
CA VAL A 687 10.99 -27.35 -28.53
C VAL A 687 11.93 -28.32 -29.28
N GLU A 688 13.06 -27.83 -29.78
CA GLU A 688 14.06 -28.69 -30.43
C GLU A 688 14.72 -29.67 -29.46
N ARG A 689 15.05 -29.24 -28.23
CA ARG A 689 15.61 -30.10 -27.18
C ARG A 689 14.64 -31.23 -26.82
N LEU A 690 13.38 -30.90 -26.56
CA LEU A 690 12.35 -31.87 -26.20
C LEU A 690 12.16 -32.91 -27.32
N LYS A 691 12.06 -32.44 -28.58
CA LYS A 691 11.98 -33.32 -29.76
C LYS A 691 13.20 -34.21 -29.91
N ARG A 692 14.41 -33.67 -29.82
CA ARG A 692 15.67 -34.42 -30.00
C ARG A 692 15.84 -35.51 -28.94
N ASN A 693 15.39 -35.25 -27.72
CA ASN A 693 15.48 -36.19 -26.60
C ASN A 693 14.23 -37.07 -26.43
N HIS A 694 13.27 -37.02 -27.37
CA HIS A 694 12.05 -37.82 -27.37
C HIS A 694 11.14 -37.60 -26.15
N PHE A 695 11.17 -36.39 -25.58
CA PHE A 695 10.25 -35.98 -24.52
C PHE A 695 8.86 -35.63 -25.08
N PRO A 696 7.80 -35.66 -24.25
CA PRO A 696 6.48 -35.21 -24.62
C PRO A 696 6.49 -33.81 -25.21
N ALA A 697 5.70 -33.59 -26.27
CA ALA A 697 5.53 -32.26 -26.83
C ALA A 697 4.73 -31.38 -25.85
N PRO A 698 5.06 -30.08 -25.74
CA PRO A 698 4.26 -29.13 -25.00
C PRO A 698 2.81 -29.07 -25.52
N VAL A 699 1.88 -28.80 -24.62
CA VAL A 699 0.46 -28.65 -24.90
C VAL A 699 0.08 -27.17 -24.81
N CYS A 700 -0.65 -26.66 -25.81
CA CYS A 700 -1.21 -25.32 -25.76
C CYS A 700 -2.53 -25.32 -24.99
N THR A 701 -2.62 -24.48 -23.95
CA THR A 701 -3.85 -24.26 -23.20
C THR A 701 -4.83 -23.37 -23.98
N ALA A 702 -6.11 -23.32 -23.55
CA ALA A 702 -7.14 -22.49 -24.18
C ALA A 702 -6.83 -20.98 -24.16
N GLY A 703 -5.87 -20.54 -23.34
CA GLY A 703 -5.36 -19.16 -23.28
C GLY A 703 -4.14 -18.90 -24.17
N GLY A 704 -3.67 -19.88 -24.94
CA GLY A 704 -2.48 -19.76 -25.80
C GLY A 704 -1.14 -20.04 -25.11
N ASN A 705 -1.13 -20.32 -23.80
CA ASN A 705 0.10 -20.62 -23.07
C ASN A 705 0.53 -22.06 -23.27
N SER A 706 1.81 -22.25 -23.58
CA SER A 706 2.45 -23.56 -23.74
C SER A 706 2.79 -24.17 -22.37
N ARG A 707 2.48 -25.45 -22.18
CA ARG A 707 2.69 -26.17 -20.91
C ARG A 707 3.28 -27.56 -21.14
N ILE A 708 4.11 -28.04 -20.21
CA ILE A 708 4.57 -29.44 -20.17
C ILE A 708 3.69 -30.21 -19.18
N ASN A 709 3.13 -31.34 -19.62
CA ASN A 709 2.37 -32.23 -18.76
C ASN A 709 3.32 -33.18 -18.01
N VAL A 710 3.20 -33.22 -16.69
CA VAL A 710 3.91 -34.15 -15.80
C VAL A 710 2.88 -35.11 -15.20
N GLU A 711 3.01 -36.40 -15.48
CA GLU A 711 2.11 -37.42 -14.93
C GLU A 711 2.60 -37.87 -13.55
N LEU A 712 1.75 -37.68 -12.54
CA LEU A 712 1.99 -38.11 -11.16
C LEU A 712 0.89 -39.09 -10.72
N ASN A 713 1.11 -39.74 -9.58
CA ASN A 713 0.16 -40.73 -9.04
C ASN A 713 -1.24 -40.16 -8.75
N ASP A 714 -1.36 -38.85 -8.56
CA ASP A 714 -2.60 -38.14 -8.22
C ASP A 714 -3.21 -37.35 -9.40
N GLY A 715 -2.56 -37.31 -10.56
CA GLY A 715 -3.07 -36.62 -11.74
C GLY A 715 -2.00 -36.13 -12.71
N VAL A 716 -2.45 -35.36 -13.71
CA VAL A 716 -1.57 -34.70 -14.69
C VAL A 716 -1.40 -33.24 -14.29
N TRP A 717 -0.16 -32.85 -14.05
CA TRP A 717 0.24 -31.50 -13.66
C TRP A 717 0.80 -30.73 -14.86
N GLN A 718 0.61 -29.40 -14.89
CA GLN A 718 0.99 -28.58 -16.04
C GLN A 718 1.99 -27.48 -15.67
N TYR A 719 3.19 -27.54 -16.24
CA TYR A 719 4.27 -26.60 -15.96
C TYR A 719 4.43 -25.56 -17.06
N ALA A 720 4.65 -24.30 -16.66
CA ALA A 720 4.95 -23.18 -17.52
C ALA A 720 6.39 -23.15 -18.05
N LEU A 721 7.23 -24.02 -17.49
CA LEU A 721 8.69 -24.01 -17.63
C LEU A 721 9.15 -25.27 -18.34
N SER A 722 10.26 -25.16 -19.07
CA SER A 722 10.98 -26.33 -19.60
C SER A 722 12.28 -26.63 -18.84
N ARG A 723 12.72 -25.70 -17.99
CA ARG A 723 13.86 -25.86 -17.09
C ARG A 723 13.63 -25.18 -15.75
N SER A 724 14.02 -25.85 -14.67
CA SER A 724 13.83 -25.41 -13.27
C SER A 724 14.64 -26.33 -12.34
N LEU A 725 14.95 -25.86 -11.13
CA LEU A 725 15.31 -26.74 -10.02
C LEU A 725 14.04 -27.47 -9.55
N GLU A 726 13.93 -28.76 -9.87
CA GLU A 726 12.83 -29.63 -9.44
C GLU A 726 13.39 -30.83 -8.68
N GLY A 727 12.66 -31.29 -7.65
CA GLY A 727 13.04 -32.47 -6.86
C GLY A 727 12.57 -33.82 -7.42
N GLY A 728 11.65 -33.84 -8.40
CA GLY A 728 10.96 -35.06 -8.84
C GLY A 728 11.52 -35.70 -10.11
N GLN A 729 11.75 -37.02 -10.08
CA GLN A 729 12.15 -37.81 -11.26
C GLN A 729 11.10 -37.72 -12.39
N GLU A 730 9.85 -37.49 -12.05
CA GLU A 730 8.71 -37.34 -12.94
C GLU A 730 8.83 -36.08 -13.82
N CYS A 731 9.32 -34.97 -13.25
CA CYS A 731 9.58 -33.74 -14.00
C CYS A 731 10.68 -33.95 -15.05
N ILE A 732 11.76 -34.66 -14.68
CA ILE A 732 12.85 -35.02 -15.59
C ILE A 732 12.33 -35.92 -16.72
N ASN A 733 11.48 -36.90 -16.40
CA ASN A 733 10.87 -37.79 -17.39
C ASN A 733 9.93 -37.05 -18.36
N ALA A 734 9.33 -35.94 -17.92
CA ALA A 734 8.53 -35.05 -18.76
C ALA A 734 9.38 -34.05 -19.57
N GLY A 735 10.69 -33.99 -19.33
CA GLY A 735 11.63 -33.11 -20.05
C GLY A 735 11.92 -31.77 -19.35
N ILE A 736 11.45 -31.58 -18.12
CA ILE A 736 11.81 -30.43 -17.28
C ILE A 736 13.15 -30.75 -16.60
N ILE A 737 14.20 -30.01 -16.93
CA ILE A 737 15.57 -30.29 -16.45
C ILE A 737 16.18 -29.09 -15.74
N SER A 738 17.11 -29.32 -14.82
CA SER A 738 17.81 -28.25 -14.10
C SER A 738 19.11 -27.79 -14.78
N GLU A 739 19.37 -28.21 -16.03
CA GLU A 739 20.59 -27.80 -16.74
C GLU A 739 20.50 -26.33 -17.18
N PRO A 740 21.39 -25.44 -16.71
CA PRO A 740 21.32 -24.03 -17.04
C PRO A 740 21.93 -23.75 -18.42
N THR A 741 21.57 -22.62 -19.02
CA THR A 741 22.38 -21.99 -20.07
C THR A 741 23.35 -21.01 -19.46
N LEU A 742 24.59 -21.03 -19.93
CA LEU A 742 25.66 -20.14 -19.52
C LEU A 742 26.02 -19.21 -20.67
N LYS A 743 26.38 -17.97 -20.34
CA LYS A 743 26.81 -16.98 -21.32
C LYS A 743 27.82 -16.02 -20.72
N THR A 744 28.95 -15.86 -21.39
CA THR A 744 29.95 -14.84 -21.04
C THR A 744 30.00 -13.76 -22.11
N ILE A 745 29.82 -12.52 -21.65
CA ILE A 745 29.86 -11.31 -22.46
C ILE A 745 31.14 -10.56 -22.10
N ASN A 746 31.94 -10.19 -23.09
CA ASN A 746 33.21 -9.48 -22.91
C ASN A 746 33.05 -7.98 -23.19
N ASN A 747 34.10 -7.19 -22.87
CA ASN A 747 34.17 -5.75 -23.17
C ASN A 747 33.07 -4.93 -22.49
N ILE A 748 32.84 -5.18 -21.21
CA ILE A 748 31.92 -4.36 -20.40
C ILE A 748 32.48 -2.94 -20.27
N GLN A 749 31.65 -1.95 -20.60
CA GLN A 749 32.04 -0.53 -20.58
C GLN A 749 31.60 0.16 -19.30
N LYS A 750 32.19 1.32 -19.02
CA LYS A 750 31.75 2.18 -17.92
C LYS A 750 30.30 2.61 -18.13
N GLY A 751 29.46 2.37 -17.11
CA GLY A 751 28.05 2.72 -17.12
C GLY A 751 27.13 1.66 -17.72
N ASP A 752 27.68 0.59 -18.32
CA ASP A 752 26.86 -0.59 -18.66
C ASP A 752 26.26 -1.15 -17.37
N PHE A 753 25.00 -1.57 -17.38
CA PHE A 753 24.35 -2.14 -16.20
C PHE A 753 23.63 -3.44 -16.54
N LEU A 754 23.55 -4.33 -15.57
CA LEU A 754 22.81 -5.58 -15.69
C LEU A 754 21.52 -5.47 -14.89
N LEU A 755 20.38 -5.72 -15.54
CA LEU A 755 19.08 -5.88 -14.88
C LEU A 755 18.68 -7.36 -14.96
N ILE A 756 18.40 -7.94 -13.81
CA ILE A 756 17.91 -9.32 -13.66
C ILE A 756 16.54 -9.22 -12.98
N ALA A 757 15.52 -9.86 -13.54
CA ALA A 757 14.19 -9.84 -12.93
C ALA A 757 13.40 -11.13 -13.20
N THR A 758 12.36 -11.37 -12.39
CA THR A 758 11.41 -12.47 -12.55
C THR A 758 10.38 -12.19 -13.64
N ASP A 759 9.63 -13.21 -14.06
CA ASP A 759 8.65 -13.08 -15.15
C ASP A 759 7.54 -12.06 -14.80
N GLY A 760 7.26 -11.86 -13.51
CA GLY A 760 6.35 -10.82 -13.03
C GLY A 760 6.73 -9.40 -13.45
N VAL A 761 8.00 -9.16 -13.80
CA VAL A 761 8.44 -7.92 -14.46
C VAL A 761 8.38 -8.07 -15.99
N TRP A 762 8.97 -9.15 -16.53
CA TRP A 762 9.16 -9.32 -17.99
C TRP A 762 7.89 -9.64 -18.79
N ASP A 763 6.82 -10.09 -18.14
CA ASP A 763 5.53 -10.33 -18.78
C ASP A 763 4.80 -9.02 -19.13
N VAL A 764 5.19 -7.92 -18.49
CA VAL A 764 4.59 -6.59 -18.69
C VAL A 764 5.57 -5.54 -19.21
N PHE A 765 6.88 -5.79 -19.11
CA PHE A 765 7.92 -4.99 -19.71
C PHE A 765 8.61 -5.70 -20.88
N ASP A 766 8.65 -5.05 -22.04
CA ASP A 766 9.62 -5.40 -23.06
C ASP A 766 11.05 -4.97 -22.66
N ASN A 767 12.05 -5.59 -23.28
CA ASN A 767 13.46 -5.40 -22.89
C ASN A 767 13.91 -3.95 -23.08
N GLU A 768 13.50 -3.32 -24.19
CA GLU A 768 13.89 -1.97 -24.56
C GLU A 768 13.29 -0.94 -23.59
N THR A 769 12.01 -1.08 -23.25
CA THR A 769 11.33 -0.21 -22.28
C THR A 769 11.93 -0.35 -20.88
N ALA A 770 12.25 -1.57 -20.43
CA ALA A 770 12.89 -1.79 -19.13
C ALA A 770 14.29 -1.14 -19.05
N GLY A 771 15.09 -1.28 -20.11
CA GLY A 771 16.41 -0.66 -20.22
C GLY A 771 16.35 0.86 -20.14
N LEU A 772 15.46 1.48 -20.93
CA LEU A 772 15.23 2.92 -20.90
C LEU A 772 14.70 3.41 -19.55
N PHE A 773 13.79 2.66 -18.91
CA PHE A 773 13.26 3.00 -17.60
C PHE A 773 14.38 3.07 -16.56
N VAL A 774 15.21 2.03 -16.48
CA VAL A 774 16.33 1.98 -15.54
C VAL A 774 17.38 3.04 -15.88
N ALA A 775 17.78 3.19 -17.14
CA ALA A 775 18.78 4.18 -17.54
C ALA A 775 18.36 5.63 -17.22
N ASN A 776 17.08 5.97 -17.44
CA ASN A 776 16.55 7.27 -17.07
C ASN A 776 16.61 7.50 -15.56
N MET A 777 16.30 6.49 -14.74
CA MET A 777 16.40 6.62 -13.28
C MET A 777 17.84 6.61 -12.77
N LEU A 778 18.75 5.89 -13.43
CA LEU A 778 20.19 5.96 -13.15
C LEU A 778 20.74 7.35 -13.44
N SER A 779 20.16 8.06 -14.42
CA SER A 779 20.49 9.47 -14.69
C SER A 779 19.92 10.43 -13.64
N ASP A 780 18.84 10.02 -12.96
CA ASP A 780 18.19 10.74 -11.86
C ASP A 780 18.93 10.42 -10.55
N LYS A 781 20.01 11.18 -10.29
CA LYS A 781 21.00 10.95 -9.20
C LYS A 781 20.44 11.02 -7.77
N ILE A 782 19.12 11.10 -7.61
CA ILE A 782 18.38 11.13 -6.35
C ILE A 782 18.10 9.70 -5.85
N LEU A 783 17.97 8.72 -6.75
CA LEU A 783 17.50 7.38 -6.42
C LEU A 783 18.68 6.39 -6.26
N GLY A 784 18.64 5.60 -5.18
CA GLY A 784 19.51 4.45 -5.05
C GLY A 784 19.07 3.30 -5.96
N LEU A 785 19.98 2.35 -6.25
CA LEU A 785 19.65 1.20 -7.10
C LEU A 785 18.49 0.36 -6.55
N GLU A 786 18.36 0.26 -5.21
CA GLU A 786 17.22 -0.36 -4.55
C GLU A 786 15.90 0.35 -4.88
N ASP A 787 15.88 1.68 -4.84
CA ASP A 787 14.69 2.48 -5.16
C ASP A 787 14.31 2.33 -6.64
N ILE A 788 15.30 2.16 -7.52
CA ILE A 788 15.06 1.90 -8.95
C ILE A 788 14.42 0.51 -9.14
N CYS A 789 14.93 -0.52 -8.45
CA CYS A 789 14.33 -1.85 -8.45
C CYS A 789 12.89 -1.82 -7.90
N GLU A 790 12.66 -1.12 -6.78
CA GLU A 790 11.33 -0.95 -6.20
C GLU A 790 10.37 -0.28 -7.19
N ARG A 791 10.80 0.80 -7.85
CA ARG A 791 10.00 1.50 -8.86
C ARG A 791 9.73 0.63 -10.08
N LEU A 792 10.69 -0.18 -10.51
CA LEU A 792 10.51 -1.11 -11.62
C LEU A 792 9.45 -2.17 -11.29
N CYS A 793 9.54 -2.80 -10.11
CA CYS A 793 8.54 -3.77 -9.64
C CYS A 793 7.16 -3.11 -9.43
N GLY A 794 7.12 -1.91 -8.87
CA GLY A 794 5.89 -1.12 -8.72
C GLY A 794 5.25 -0.78 -10.07
N GLU A 795 6.07 -0.41 -11.06
CA GLU A 795 5.60 -0.14 -12.42
C GLU A 795 5.11 -1.41 -13.13
N ALA A 796 5.74 -2.57 -12.90
CA ALA A 796 5.26 -3.85 -13.42
C ALA A 796 3.86 -4.18 -12.87
N LYS A 797 3.66 -3.99 -11.56
CA LYS A 797 2.34 -4.11 -10.93
C LYS A 797 1.32 -3.11 -11.52
N ARG A 798 1.76 -1.89 -11.88
CA ARG A 798 0.95 -0.85 -12.53
C ARG A 798 0.56 -1.22 -13.96
N LEU A 799 1.45 -1.88 -14.70
CA LEU A 799 1.23 -2.35 -16.07
C LEU A 799 0.34 -3.60 -16.15
N GLY A 800 0.06 -4.23 -15.00
CA GLY A 800 -0.94 -5.27 -14.88
C GLY A 800 -0.40 -6.62 -14.43
N SER A 801 0.86 -6.70 -14.00
CA SER A 801 1.42 -7.94 -13.46
C SER A 801 0.57 -8.47 -12.31
N GLN A 802 0.25 -9.76 -12.37
CA GLN A 802 -0.48 -10.49 -11.33
C GLN A 802 0.47 -11.34 -10.47
N ASP A 803 1.78 -11.26 -10.71
CA ASP A 803 2.76 -12.15 -10.10
C ASP A 803 3.54 -11.54 -8.94
N ASN A 804 4.39 -12.34 -8.29
CA ASN A 804 5.52 -11.81 -7.54
C ASN A 804 6.42 -11.01 -8.48
N CYS A 805 7.06 -9.95 -7.99
CA CYS A 805 7.89 -9.08 -8.83
C CYS A 805 9.19 -8.83 -8.09
N SER A 806 10.28 -9.35 -8.64
CA SER A 806 11.62 -9.20 -8.09
C SER A 806 12.61 -8.75 -9.14
N ALA A 807 13.50 -7.84 -8.77
CA ALA A 807 14.50 -7.27 -9.66
C ALA A 807 15.83 -6.99 -8.93
N VAL A 808 16.93 -7.16 -9.65
CA VAL A 808 18.30 -6.90 -9.22
C VAL A 808 19.01 -6.07 -10.30
N ILE A 809 19.65 -4.97 -9.91
CA ILE A 809 20.51 -4.16 -10.78
C ILE A 809 21.95 -4.24 -10.29
N LEU A 810 22.89 -4.51 -11.21
CA LEU A 810 24.34 -4.48 -10.97
C LEU A 810 24.99 -3.42 -11.88
N LEU A 811 25.82 -2.54 -11.32
CA LEU A 811 26.49 -1.45 -12.04
C LEU A 811 27.99 -1.36 -11.67
N PRO A 812 28.94 -1.57 -12.60
CA PRO A 812 30.36 -1.37 -12.39
C PRO A 812 30.76 0.12 -12.31
N ASP A 813 31.39 0.57 -11.22
CA ASP A 813 31.82 1.96 -10.98
C ASP A 813 33.34 2.18 -11.20
N PHE A 814 33.72 3.41 -11.56
CA PHE A 814 35.08 3.91 -11.78
C PHE A 814 35.29 5.21 -10.92
N SER A 815 35.38 5.05 -9.59
CA SER A 815 35.92 5.84 -8.43
C SER A 815 36.09 7.39 -8.37
N VAL A 816 35.86 8.01 -7.17
CA VAL A 816 36.52 9.23 -6.53
C VAL A 816 36.44 9.21 -4.94
N LYS A 817 37.35 9.92 -4.18
CA LYS A 817 37.55 10.04 -2.68
C LYS A 817 37.46 11.52 -2.13
N PHE A 818 37.17 11.78 -0.83
CA PHE A 818 37.28 13.13 -0.13
C PHE A 818 37.65 13.09 1.40
N SER A 819 37.96 14.27 2.01
CA SER A 819 38.39 14.53 3.41
C SER A 819 37.77 15.82 4.04
N PHE A 820 37.59 15.93 5.37
CA PHE A 820 37.00 17.11 6.08
C PHE A 820 37.87 17.70 7.21
N VAL A 821 37.74 19.02 7.45
CA VAL A 821 38.32 19.76 8.61
C VAL A 821 37.20 20.47 9.37
N ALA A 822 37.05 20.19 10.66
CA ALA A 822 36.11 20.85 11.55
C ALA A 822 36.74 22.05 12.27
N ASN A 823 36.03 23.18 12.35
CA ASN A 823 36.31 24.26 13.31
C ASN A 823 35.37 24.11 14.52
N PHE A 824 35.92 24.20 15.75
CA PHE A 824 35.21 24.05 17.03
C PHE A 824 35.04 25.38 17.75
#